data_AF-A0A954VA19-F1
#
_entry.id   AF-A0A954VA19-F1
#
_cell.length_a   1.000
_cell.length_b   1.000
_cell.length_c   1.000
_cell.angle_alpha   90.00
_cell.angle_beta   90.00
_cell.angle_gamma   90.00
#
_symmetry.space_group_name_H-M   'P 1'
#
loop_
_entity.id
_entity.type
_entity.pdbx_description
1 polymer ?
#
loop_
_entity_poly.entity_id
_entity_poly.type
_entity_poly.pdbx_seq_one_letter_code
_entity_poly.pdbx_strand_id
1 'polypeptide(L)'
;MARQERKQRMSQRQRMGKRGGSMRRGGSMRPEQLEQRHLLTGIVAGVAAGETLTFLHGGQAIDKYDSGYVAASGFALGDTNGNGLDEILVADVSTGAIRILDPTGFELGSFNVGFTANDKIASGDVNNDGLDEILFGDTAAGTITVLSEAGATLNTFAGSFGNQDGLVAGDINNDGFDEIIVIDAATGTAELFNQVGTSLTTFATSYTATSWVDIGDVNDAGGEELVVASSATGNIVSMDGTGVQIATFAAGFAAGDKIGVGDENVNGPTEISLASAATGQVQRFTSNGTLLGSYAAGYAAGDGFLVSDINLDADGDGLYDVWEIQGYDADGDGVVDVDLPTMGADPAHKDLYLEFDWMVGDAPARSQIQLFKQAFALAPVDAGGITNPDGLPGINLWVDTGGLIDSGSGLFVGDNFGGGNSIPSMPIANLDTDFYTVKNANFNAARRAIFRYAISATPGGFGGGWGEIGGNDFIEYNHDAGTIMHELGHTLNLRHGGDENNNCKPNYVSVMNYEYQFGIRQNDGTTIIDYSPPRTAAGRGTAPLPTLVENNLDETQILDPTDGNNRLSYIDASGNRRFARLDQPIDWNGDGDTNDVGITVNLDTSDENGRPSACTNGVTNATLTGHDDWSVIDIP
;
A
#
# COMPACT_ATOMS: atom_id res chain seq x y z
N MET A 1 64.46 33.16 2.87
CA MET A 1 64.97 33.72 1.59
C MET A 1 63.78 34.30 0.83
N ALA A 2 63.43 35.58 1.05
CA ALA A 2 63.82 36.75 0.24
C ALA A 2 63.37 36.61 -1.24
N ARG A 3 62.24 37.22 -1.65
CA ARG A 3 62.04 38.62 -2.16
C ARG A 3 62.09 38.64 -3.71
N GLN A 4 61.31 39.38 -4.49
CA GLN A 4 60.16 40.32 -4.36
C GLN A 4 59.90 40.84 -5.80
N GLU A 5 58.67 41.08 -6.30
CA GLU A 5 58.01 42.40 -6.53
C GLU A 5 57.05 42.25 -7.74
N ARG A 6 55.85 42.85 -7.88
CA ARG A 6 55.26 44.15 -7.45
C ARG A 6 53.70 44.09 -7.55
N LYS A 7 52.92 44.39 -6.48
CA LYS A 7 52.17 45.65 -6.13
C LYS A 7 50.81 45.83 -6.85
N GLN A 8 49.67 46.33 -6.31
CA GLN A 8 49.14 46.89 -5.02
C GLN A 8 47.63 47.21 -5.31
N ARG A 9 46.57 46.89 -4.53
CA ARG A 9 46.03 47.34 -3.20
C ARG A 9 44.66 48.09 -3.28
N MET A 10 43.67 47.57 -2.53
CA MET A 10 42.61 48.22 -1.68
C MET A 10 41.53 49.09 -2.35
N SER A 11 40.24 49.12 -1.92
CA SER A 11 39.69 49.15 -0.54
C SER A 11 38.20 48.74 -0.42
N GLN A 12 37.83 48.15 0.73
CA GLN A 12 36.48 48.17 1.32
C GLN A 12 36.20 49.52 2.05
N ARG A 13 34.95 50.02 2.02
CA ARG A 13 34.10 50.36 3.21
C ARG A 13 32.91 51.29 2.89
N GLN A 14 31.71 50.79 3.27
CA GLN A 14 30.62 51.45 4.03
C GLN A 14 30.19 52.91 3.70
N ARG A 15 28.91 53.12 3.34
CA ARG A 15 27.85 53.66 4.24
C ARG A 15 26.55 54.05 3.51
N MET A 16 25.46 53.57 4.09
CA MET A 16 24.06 54.05 4.17
C MET A 16 23.66 55.38 3.49
N GLY A 17 22.46 55.39 2.87
CA GLY A 17 21.49 56.46 3.14
C GLY A 17 20.48 56.87 2.05
N LYS A 18 19.25 56.32 2.17
CA LYS A 18 17.92 56.98 2.04
C LYS A 18 17.27 57.31 0.67
N ARG A 19 16.14 56.59 0.48
CA ARG A 19 14.71 57.04 0.32
C ARG A 19 14.18 57.58 -1.02
N GLY A 20 13.06 56.95 -1.42
CA GLY A 20 11.98 57.40 -2.32
C GLY A 20 11.78 56.40 -3.46
N GLY A 21 10.66 55.72 -3.71
CA GLY A 21 9.28 55.82 -3.26
C GLY A 21 8.34 55.65 -4.47
N SER A 22 7.53 54.57 -4.49
CA SER A 22 6.34 54.31 -5.35
C SER A 22 6.62 54.03 -6.85
N MET A 23 6.16 52.96 -7.51
CA MET A 23 4.77 52.55 -7.76
C MET A 23 4.78 51.23 -8.58
N ARG A 24 3.72 50.42 -8.42
CA ARG A 24 3.49 49.06 -8.95
C ARG A 24 3.37 48.98 -10.49
N ARG A 25 3.82 47.85 -11.08
CA ARG A 25 2.99 46.83 -11.77
C ARG A 25 3.83 45.72 -12.44
N GLY A 26 3.54 44.47 -12.06
CA GLY A 26 3.28 43.37 -12.99
C GLY A 26 4.43 42.46 -13.44
N GLY A 27 4.45 41.24 -12.89
CA GLY A 27 4.55 40.01 -13.70
C GLY A 27 5.92 39.36 -13.86
N SER A 28 6.29 38.49 -12.91
CA SER A 28 6.92 37.18 -13.14
C SER A 28 7.21 36.57 -11.77
N MET A 29 6.31 35.72 -11.28
CA MET A 29 6.64 34.78 -10.20
C MET A 29 7.43 33.64 -10.83
N ARG A 30 8.54 33.31 -10.18
CA ARG A 30 9.39 32.15 -10.47
C ARG A 30 8.75 30.91 -9.83
N PRO A 31 9.08 29.70 -10.31
CA PRO A 31 8.52 28.46 -9.75
C PRO A 31 9.06 28.25 -8.34
N GLU A 32 8.20 28.34 -7.34
CA GLU A 32 8.39 27.68 -6.04
C GLU A 32 7.93 26.24 -6.27
N GLN A 33 8.85 25.28 -6.34
CA GLN A 33 9.07 24.35 -5.22
C GLN A 33 7.74 23.82 -4.68
N LEU A 34 7.15 22.88 -5.44
CA LEU A 34 6.28 21.86 -4.86
C LEU A 34 7.19 21.06 -3.93
N GLU A 35 7.01 21.27 -2.63
CA GLU A 35 7.71 20.53 -1.58
C GLU A 35 7.31 19.06 -1.66
N GLN A 36 8.32 18.20 -1.70
CA GLN A 36 8.23 16.79 -1.33
C GLN A 36 7.65 16.74 0.08
N ARG A 37 6.41 16.24 0.20
CA ARG A 37 5.83 15.88 1.49
C ARG A 37 6.36 14.51 1.82
N HIS A 38 7.23 14.44 2.82
CA HIS A 38 7.73 13.20 3.37
C HIS A 38 6.56 12.50 4.07
N LEU A 39 6.17 11.35 3.54
CA LEU A 39 5.13 10.50 4.10
C LEU A 39 5.78 9.59 5.17
N LEU A 40 5.06 9.41 6.29
CA LEU A 40 5.59 9.25 7.64
C LEU A 40 5.57 7.80 8.13
N THR A 41 6.66 7.33 8.75
CA THR A 41 6.61 6.28 9.77
C THR A 41 7.06 6.88 11.09
N GLY A 42 6.22 6.86 12.13
CA GLY A 42 6.61 7.46 13.40
C GLY A 42 5.53 7.64 14.45
N ILE A 43 5.99 7.66 15.68
CA ILE A 43 5.24 7.94 16.90
C ILE A 43 4.51 9.27 16.77
N VAL A 44 3.23 9.26 17.10
CA VAL A 44 2.44 10.47 17.21
C VAL A 44 2.45 10.93 18.67
N ALA A 45 3.31 11.92 18.97
CA ALA A 45 3.32 12.58 20.26
C ALA A 45 2.46 13.86 20.20
N GLY A 46 1.34 13.86 20.91
CA GLY A 46 0.54 15.06 21.11
C GLY A 46 1.16 15.95 22.17
N VAL A 47 1.86 17.01 21.78
CA VAL A 47 2.51 17.91 22.74
C VAL A 47 1.51 18.95 23.22
N ALA A 48 1.04 18.84 24.47
CA ALA A 48 0.10 19.77 25.09
C ALA A 48 0.70 21.17 25.24
N ALA A 49 2.04 21.26 25.34
CA ALA A 49 2.76 22.52 25.32
C ALA A 49 2.90 23.08 23.90
N GLY A 50 1.87 23.82 23.45
CA GLY A 50 1.89 24.53 22.16
C GLY A 50 0.86 24.05 21.14
N GLU A 51 -0.11 23.23 21.55
CA GLU A 51 -1.28 22.85 20.75
C GLU A 51 -0.93 22.04 19.50
N THR A 52 0.15 21.25 19.54
CA THR A 52 0.70 20.62 18.34
C THR A 52 0.88 19.12 18.44
N LEU A 53 0.54 18.37 17.39
CA LEU A 53 1.04 17.02 17.20
C LEU A 53 2.44 17.08 16.59
N THR A 54 3.34 16.25 17.09
CA THR A 54 4.68 16.09 16.54
C THR A 54 4.91 14.62 16.23
N PHE A 55 5.33 14.35 15.01
CA PHE A 55 5.66 13.01 14.56
C PHE A 55 7.13 12.80 14.76
N LEU A 56 7.46 11.70 15.41
CA LEU A 56 8.83 11.35 15.74
C LEU A 56 9.23 10.04 15.07
N HIS A 57 10.33 10.07 14.34
CA HIS A 57 11.02 8.88 13.85
C HIS A 57 12.43 8.84 14.45
N GLY A 58 12.76 7.79 15.22
CA GLY A 58 14.06 7.68 15.88
C GLY A 58 14.42 8.87 16.80
N GLY A 59 13.42 9.60 17.30
CA GLY A 59 13.58 10.81 18.10
C GLY A 59 13.85 12.11 17.33
N GLN A 60 13.79 12.08 16.01
CA GLN A 60 13.78 13.28 15.17
C GLN A 60 12.32 13.68 14.91
N ALA A 61 12.00 14.97 15.10
CA ALA A 61 10.73 15.51 14.63
C ALA A 61 10.75 15.54 13.10
N ILE A 62 9.87 14.76 12.48
CA ILE A 62 9.74 14.68 11.02
C ILE A 62 8.59 15.55 10.51
N ASP A 63 7.53 15.73 11.30
CA ASP A 63 6.49 16.71 11.03
C ASP A 63 5.85 17.27 12.31
N LYS A 64 5.17 18.41 12.17
CA LYS A 64 4.49 19.11 13.24
C LYS A 64 3.38 20.00 12.71
N TYR A 65 2.16 19.82 13.23
CA TYR A 65 1.04 20.71 12.94
C TYR A 65 0.25 21.08 14.19
N ASP A 66 -0.48 22.20 14.09
CA ASP A 66 -1.39 22.67 15.13
C ASP A 66 -2.64 21.81 15.08
N SER A 67 -2.83 21.02 16.12
CA SER A 67 -3.97 20.13 16.26
C SER A 67 -4.95 20.66 17.29
N GLY A 68 -4.72 21.81 17.93
CA GLY A 68 -5.51 22.24 19.08
C GLY A 68 -5.46 21.27 20.27
N TYR A 69 -4.51 20.32 20.31
CA TYR A 69 -4.38 19.37 21.41
C TYR A 69 -3.97 20.09 22.69
N VAL A 70 -4.82 20.02 23.71
CA VAL A 70 -4.53 20.56 25.04
C VAL A 70 -4.58 19.46 26.09
N ALA A 71 -3.98 19.70 27.25
CA ALA A 71 -4.04 18.77 28.37
C ALA A 71 -5.50 18.37 28.69
N ALA A 72 -5.73 17.08 28.89
CA ALA A 72 -7.04 16.43 29.05
C ALA A 72 -7.88 16.23 27.77
N SER A 73 -7.33 16.54 26.58
CA SER A 73 -7.90 16.07 25.31
C SER A 73 -7.67 14.56 25.14
N GLY A 74 -8.61 13.88 24.49
CA GLY A 74 -8.48 12.49 24.08
C GLY A 74 -7.68 12.36 22.78
N PHE A 75 -7.05 11.22 22.60
CA PHE A 75 -6.20 10.93 21.45
C PHE A 75 -6.28 9.42 21.15
N ALA A 76 -6.54 9.05 19.89
CA ALA A 76 -6.56 7.67 19.40
C ALA A 76 -6.12 7.63 17.92
N LEU A 77 -5.80 6.43 17.42
CA LEU A 77 -5.43 6.14 16.04
C LEU A 77 -6.33 5.04 15.50
N GLY A 78 -6.72 5.11 14.23
CA GLY A 78 -7.47 4.04 13.58
C GLY A 78 -7.83 4.34 12.13
N ASP A 79 -7.96 3.32 11.30
CA ASP A 79 -8.29 3.42 9.87
C ASP A 79 -9.78 3.73 9.67
N THR A 80 -10.13 5.01 9.70
CA THR A 80 -11.52 5.46 9.59
C THR A 80 -12.02 5.56 8.15
N ASN A 81 -11.15 5.34 7.17
CA ASN A 81 -11.46 5.53 5.75
C ASN A 81 -11.29 4.27 4.88
N GLY A 82 -10.67 3.22 5.43
CA GLY A 82 -10.53 1.89 4.83
C GLY A 82 -9.37 1.81 3.85
N ASN A 83 -8.37 2.66 3.98
CA ASN A 83 -7.18 2.65 3.13
C ASN A 83 -6.00 1.86 3.75
N GLY A 84 -6.22 1.21 4.89
CA GLY A 84 -5.20 0.48 5.64
C GLY A 84 -4.28 1.38 6.48
N LEU A 85 -4.58 2.68 6.59
CA LEU A 85 -3.74 3.64 7.31
C LEU A 85 -4.50 4.29 8.45
N ASP A 86 -3.87 4.35 9.62
CA ASP A 86 -4.47 5.01 10.76
C ASP A 86 -4.64 6.52 10.56
N GLU A 87 -5.89 6.98 10.68
CA GLU A 87 -6.20 8.37 10.94
C GLU A 87 -5.90 8.75 12.39
N ILE A 88 -5.78 10.05 12.60
CA ILE A 88 -5.52 10.64 13.90
C ILE A 88 -6.80 11.24 14.47
N LEU A 89 -7.23 10.69 15.59
CA LEU A 89 -8.42 11.13 16.30
C LEU A 89 -8.04 12.06 17.46
N VAL A 90 -8.51 13.31 17.40
CA VAL A 90 -8.32 14.31 18.47
C VAL A 90 -9.66 14.66 19.08
N ALA A 91 -9.92 14.20 20.31
CA ALA A 91 -11.08 14.62 21.08
C ALA A 91 -10.74 15.87 21.92
N ASP A 92 -11.15 17.03 21.44
CA ASP A 92 -10.83 18.33 22.01
C ASP A 92 -11.75 18.65 23.21
N VAL A 93 -11.15 18.71 24.40
CA VAL A 93 -11.85 19.02 25.66
C VAL A 93 -12.41 20.45 25.73
N SER A 94 -11.90 21.37 24.91
CA SER A 94 -12.34 22.77 24.88
C SER A 94 -13.60 22.97 24.04
N THR A 95 -13.79 22.16 23.00
CA THR A 95 -14.93 22.24 22.08
C THR A 95 -15.94 21.10 22.27
N GLY A 96 -15.51 19.99 22.87
CA GLY A 96 -16.27 18.74 22.98
C GLY A 96 -16.32 17.92 21.70
N ALA A 97 -15.56 18.30 20.67
CA ALA A 97 -15.57 17.67 19.36
C ALA A 97 -14.44 16.64 19.19
N ILE A 98 -14.74 15.59 18.43
CA ILE A 98 -13.74 14.70 17.84
C ILE A 98 -13.44 15.24 16.45
N ARG A 99 -12.14 15.38 16.16
CA ARG A 99 -11.61 15.68 14.82
C ARG A 99 -10.86 14.46 14.32
N ILE A 100 -11.04 14.17 13.04
CA ILE A 100 -10.34 13.13 12.30
C ILE A 100 -9.36 13.84 11.38
N LEU A 101 -8.08 13.52 11.52
CA LEU A 101 -7.02 14.09 10.68
C LEU A 101 -6.30 12.97 9.96
N ASP A 102 -5.94 13.19 8.69
CA ASP A 102 -5.01 12.30 8.00
C ASP A 102 -3.60 12.37 8.66
N PRO A 103 -2.69 11.44 8.33
CA PRO A 103 -1.32 11.45 8.86
C PRO A 103 -0.53 12.75 8.59
N THR A 104 -0.95 13.55 7.59
CA THR A 104 -0.33 14.85 7.27
C THR A 104 -0.90 16.01 8.11
N GLY A 105 -1.89 15.74 8.96
CA GLY A 105 -2.58 16.71 9.79
C GLY A 105 -3.69 17.48 9.11
N PHE A 106 -4.15 17.03 7.94
CA PHE A 106 -5.33 17.61 7.30
C PHE A 106 -6.61 17.05 7.93
N GLU A 107 -7.52 17.93 8.36
CA GLU A 107 -8.80 17.51 8.94
C GLU A 107 -9.72 16.94 7.86
N LEU A 108 -10.01 15.64 7.96
CA LEU A 108 -10.94 14.91 7.11
C LEU A 108 -12.40 15.15 7.53
N GLY A 109 -12.63 15.29 8.84
CA GLY A 109 -13.96 15.48 9.39
C GLY A 109 -13.96 15.84 10.87
N SER A 110 -15.10 16.34 11.35
CA SER A 110 -15.30 16.61 12.77
C SER A 110 -16.77 16.59 13.19
N PHE A 111 -17.01 16.13 14.42
CA PHE A 111 -18.35 16.05 15.01
C PHE A 111 -18.29 16.20 16.54
N ASN A 112 -19.38 16.68 17.14
CA ASN A 112 -19.42 17.00 18.56
C ASN A 112 -20.08 15.88 19.37
N VAL A 113 -19.33 15.29 20.30
CA VAL A 113 -19.81 14.25 21.22
C VAL A 113 -20.00 14.78 22.65
N GLY A 114 -19.68 16.05 22.89
CA GLY A 114 -19.68 16.65 24.21
C GLY A 114 -18.50 16.21 25.07
N PHE A 115 -17.35 15.88 24.45
CA PHE A 115 -16.15 15.40 25.15
C PHE A 115 -15.71 16.36 26.28
N THR A 116 -15.48 15.82 27.47
CA THR A 116 -15.04 16.57 28.65
C THR A 116 -13.83 15.93 29.33
N ALA A 117 -13.29 16.61 30.34
CA ALA A 117 -12.15 16.08 31.08
C ALA A 117 -12.52 14.75 31.77
N ASN A 118 -11.59 13.80 31.68
CA ASN A 118 -11.69 12.40 32.13
C ASN A 118 -12.40 11.44 31.17
N ASP A 119 -13.07 11.94 30.12
CA ASP A 119 -13.56 11.07 29.05
C ASP A 119 -12.39 10.48 28.26
N LYS A 120 -12.67 9.39 27.53
CA LYS A 120 -11.68 8.70 26.69
C LYS A 120 -12.23 8.43 25.30
N ILE A 121 -11.31 8.35 24.35
CA ILE A 121 -11.56 7.80 23.03
C ILE A 121 -10.61 6.63 22.78
N ALA A 122 -11.06 5.69 21.96
CA ALA A 122 -10.28 4.62 21.34
C ALA A 122 -10.90 4.34 19.96
N SER A 123 -10.26 3.51 19.16
CA SER A 123 -10.76 3.08 17.85
C SER A 123 -10.42 1.62 17.60
N GLY A 124 -11.16 1.00 16.68
CA GLY A 124 -10.95 -0.36 16.20
C GLY A 124 -12.15 -0.88 15.41
N ASP A 125 -11.94 -1.88 14.57
CA ASP A 125 -12.95 -2.50 13.71
C ASP A 125 -13.82 -3.47 14.53
N VAL A 126 -14.70 -2.90 15.36
CA VAL A 126 -15.57 -3.68 16.26
C VAL A 126 -16.70 -4.37 15.49
N ASN A 127 -16.96 -3.97 14.24
CA ASN A 127 -18.06 -4.49 13.44
C ASN A 127 -17.64 -5.42 12.29
N ASN A 128 -16.34 -5.49 12.00
CA ASN A 128 -15.68 -6.25 10.94
C ASN A 128 -16.16 -5.86 9.54
N ASP A 129 -16.21 -4.55 9.27
CA ASP A 129 -16.44 -4.01 7.92
C ASP A 129 -15.17 -3.43 7.28
N GLY A 130 -14.03 -3.51 7.96
CA GLY A 130 -12.74 -2.99 7.51
C GLY A 130 -12.55 -1.50 7.77
N LEU A 131 -13.45 -0.86 8.54
CA LEU A 131 -13.29 0.51 9.02
C LEU A 131 -13.23 0.51 10.55
N ASP A 132 -12.34 1.34 11.10
CA ASP A 132 -12.28 1.53 12.53
C ASP A 132 -13.43 2.43 13.02
N GLU A 133 -14.20 1.88 13.95
CA GLU A 133 -15.17 2.64 14.72
C GLU A 133 -14.51 3.52 15.76
N ILE A 134 -15.17 4.62 16.10
CA ILE A 134 -14.73 5.52 17.16
C ILE A 134 -15.48 5.19 18.45
N LEU A 135 -14.74 4.76 19.47
CA LEU A 135 -15.26 4.48 20.80
C LEU A 135 -15.19 5.73 21.67
N PHE A 136 -16.30 6.12 22.28
CA PHE A 136 -16.38 7.24 23.21
C PHE A 136 -16.82 6.79 24.60
N GLY A 137 -15.90 6.85 25.57
CA GLY A 137 -16.16 6.60 26.97
C GLY A 137 -16.54 7.87 27.72
N ASP A 138 -17.82 8.01 28.08
CA ASP A 138 -18.38 9.14 28.83
C ASP A 138 -18.38 8.83 30.32
N THR A 139 -17.53 9.53 31.07
CA THR A 139 -17.35 9.36 32.52
C THR A 139 -18.56 9.86 33.31
N ALA A 140 -19.22 10.92 32.82
CA ALA A 140 -20.37 11.50 33.49
C ALA A 140 -21.62 10.62 33.34
N ALA A 141 -21.76 9.98 32.18
CA ALA A 141 -22.85 9.05 31.89
C ALA A 141 -22.57 7.61 32.36
N GLY A 142 -21.30 7.21 32.48
CA GLY A 142 -20.92 5.84 32.80
C GLY A 142 -21.07 4.87 31.62
N THR A 143 -20.94 5.36 30.39
CA THR A 143 -21.29 4.64 29.17
C THR A 143 -20.17 4.61 28.16
N ILE A 144 -20.17 3.56 27.33
CA ILE A 144 -19.41 3.52 26.08
C ILE A 144 -20.37 3.72 24.92
N THR A 145 -20.02 4.60 23.99
CA THR A 145 -20.73 4.82 22.72
C THR A 145 -19.84 4.41 21.57
N VAL A 146 -20.37 3.56 20.69
CA VAL A 146 -19.74 3.17 19.42
C VAL A 146 -20.28 4.13 18.35
N LEU A 147 -19.37 4.86 17.72
CA LEU A 147 -19.65 5.84 16.68
C LEU A 147 -19.03 5.35 15.38
N SER A 148 -19.72 5.59 14.27
CA SER A 148 -19.14 5.43 12.95
C SER A 148 -18.09 6.53 12.69
N GLU A 149 -17.25 6.35 11.69
CA GLU A 149 -16.33 7.32 11.09
C GLU A 149 -16.97 8.70 10.82
N ALA A 150 -18.24 8.73 10.42
CA ALA A 150 -19.01 9.97 10.20
C ALA A 150 -19.60 10.59 11.48
N GLY A 151 -19.37 9.99 12.65
CA GLY A 151 -19.90 10.40 13.95
C GLY A 151 -21.34 9.95 14.23
N ALA A 152 -21.87 8.99 13.46
CA ALA A 152 -23.20 8.44 13.70
C ALA A 152 -23.17 7.43 14.85
N THR A 153 -24.08 7.54 15.81
CA THR A 153 -24.17 6.54 16.89
C THR A 153 -24.68 5.20 16.36
N LEU A 154 -23.80 4.20 16.42
CA LEU A 154 -24.12 2.81 16.11
C LEU A 154 -24.72 2.11 17.35
N ASN A 155 -24.12 2.32 18.51
CA ASN A 155 -24.58 1.75 19.77
C ASN A 155 -24.15 2.57 21.00
N THR A 156 -24.88 2.43 22.12
CA THR A 156 -24.48 2.96 23.42
C THR A 156 -24.86 1.96 24.51
N PHE A 157 -23.93 1.63 25.39
CA PHE A 157 -24.16 0.69 26.49
C PHE A 157 -23.47 1.14 27.78
N ALA A 158 -23.92 0.57 28.91
CA ALA A 158 -23.29 0.83 30.20
C ALA A 158 -22.03 -0.04 30.34
N GLY A 159 -20.86 0.56 30.18
CA GLY A 159 -19.56 -0.07 30.45
C GLY A 159 -19.05 0.14 31.88
N SER A 160 -19.88 0.75 32.75
CA SER A 160 -19.47 1.24 34.08
C SER A 160 -18.29 2.22 34.04
N PHE A 161 -18.15 2.96 32.94
CA PHE A 161 -16.98 3.79 32.66
C PHE A 161 -16.85 4.96 33.65
N GLY A 162 -15.77 4.99 34.42
CA GLY A 162 -15.53 5.91 35.50
C GLY A 162 -14.27 6.77 35.34
N ASN A 163 -14.00 7.57 36.37
CA ASN A 163 -12.82 8.44 36.39
C ASN A 163 -11.53 7.61 36.35
N GLN A 164 -10.64 7.94 35.41
CA GLN A 164 -9.31 7.33 35.20
C GLN A 164 -9.34 5.90 34.66
N ASP A 165 -10.49 5.40 34.23
CA ASP A 165 -10.59 4.10 33.58
C ASP A 165 -9.84 4.10 32.24
N GLY A 166 -9.34 2.92 31.87
CA GLY A 166 -8.74 2.65 30.56
C GLY A 166 -9.82 2.28 29.55
N LEU A 167 -9.60 2.65 28.29
CA LEU A 167 -10.41 2.26 27.14
C LEU A 167 -9.47 2.01 25.97
N VAL A 168 -9.54 0.81 25.39
CA VAL A 168 -8.83 0.39 24.17
C VAL A 168 -9.75 -0.53 23.36
N ALA A 169 -9.45 -0.73 22.07
CA ALA A 169 -10.12 -1.70 21.22
C ALA A 169 -9.08 -2.54 20.48
N GLY A 170 -9.37 -3.82 20.26
CA GLY A 170 -8.46 -4.71 19.56
C GLY A 170 -8.87 -6.18 19.60
N ASP A 171 -8.46 -6.97 18.59
CA ASP A 171 -8.75 -8.41 18.46
C ASP A 171 -7.94 -9.26 19.44
N ILE A 172 -8.27 -9.12 20.72
CA ILE A 172 -7.59 -9.80 21.84
C ILE A 172 -7.98 -11.29 21.96
N ASN A 173 -9.01 -11.72 21.24
CA ASN A 173 -9.51 -13.09 21.27
C ASN A 173 -9.23 -13.89 19.98
N ASN A 174 -8.76 -13.21 18.93
CA ASN A 174 -8.42 -13.70 17.60
C ASN A 174 -9.64 -14.27 16.84
N ASP A 175 -10.79 -13.60 16.91
CA ASP A 175 -11.98 -13.94 16.12
C ASP A 175 -12.22 -13.00 14.94
N GLY A 176 -11.35 -12.01 14.74
CA GLY A 176 -11.41 -11.03 13.67
C GLY A 176 -12.37 -9.88 13.96
N PHE A 177 -12.84 -9.71 15.19
CA PHE A 177 -13.55 -8.51 15.63
C PHE A 177 -12.75 -7.84 16.75
N ASP A 178 -12.68 -6.51 16.72
CA ASP A 178 -12.09 -5.81 17.83
C ASP A 178 -12.99 -5.82 19.07
N GLU A 179 -12.43 -6.22 20.20
CA GLU A 179 -13.11 -6.14 21.48
C GLU A 179 -12.99 -4.74 22.07
N ILE A 180 -14.11 -4.22 22.59
CA ILE A 180 -14.11 -3.03 23.42
C ILE A 180 -13.65 -3.41 24.82
N ILE A 181 -12.51 -2.89 25.28
CA ILE A 181 -11.93 -3.23 26.59
C ILE A 181 -11.99 -2.03 27.52
N VAL A 182 -12.72 -2.17 28.62
CA VAL A 182 -12.77 -1.18 29.72
C VAL A 182 -11.97 -1.69 30.90
N ILE A 183 -11.02 -0.89 31.40
CA ILE A 183 -10.25 -1.23 32.61
C ILE A 183 -10.59 -0.28 33.75
N ASP A 184 -11.29 -0.79 34.76
CA ASP A 184 -11.72 -0.04 35.94
C ASP A 184 -10.52 0.26 36.86
N ALA A 185 -10.24 1.54 37.09
CA ALA A 185 -9.12 2.02 37.90
C ALA A 185 -9.30 1.80 39.41
N ALA A 186 -10.54 1.67 39.87
CA ALA A 186 -10.89 1.48 41.27
C ALA A 186 -10.81 0.01 41.69
N THR A 187 -11.15 -0.92 40.79
CA THR A 187 -11.11 -2.37 41.04
C THR A 187 -9.85 -3.03 40.47
N GLY A 188 -9.23 -2.45 39.46
CA GLY A 188 -8.14 -3.06 38.70
C GLY A 188 -8.65 -4.25 37.87
N THR A 189 -9.84 -4.15 37.27
CA THR A 189 -10.43 -5.23 36.45
C THR A 189 -10.62 -4.76 35.02
N ALA A 190 -10.18 -5.58 34.06
CA ALA A 190 -10.54 -5.43 32.66
C ALA A 190 -11.86 -6.18 32.39
N GLU A 191 -12.74 -5.60 31.59
CA GLU A 191 -13.95 -6.21 31.06
C GLU A 191 -13.99 -6.01 29.54
N LEU A 192 -14.17 -7.11 28.81
CA LEU A 192 -14.22 -7.15 27.35
C LEU A 192 -15.69 -7.17 26.91
N PHE A 193 -16.03 -6.34 25.93
CA PHE A 193 -17.34 -6.25 25.33
C PHE A 193 -17.26 -6.39 23.82
N ASN A 194 -18.28 -7.01 23.21
CA ASN A 194 -18.47 -6.90 21.77
C ASN A 194 -19.16 -5.58 21.37
N GLN A 195 -19.32 -5.33 20.07
CA GLN A 195 -19.93 -4.12 19.51
C GLN A 195 -21.32 -3.75 20.06
N VAL A 196 -22.11 -4.75 20.50
CA VAL A 196 -23.45 -4.52 21.07
C VAL A 196 -23.45 -4.30 22.58
N GLY A 197 -22.28 -4.32 23.23
CA GLY A 197 -22.11 -4.10 24.67
C GLY A 197 -22.36 -5.34 25.53
N THR A 198 -22.23 -6.53 24.94
CA THR A 198 -22.31 -7.78 25.71
C THR A 198 -20.95 -8.09 26.32
N SER A 199 -20.91 -8.24 27.65
CA SER A 199 -19.71 -8.68 28.38
C SER A 199 -19.33 -10.10 27.96
N LEU A 200 -18.11 -10.25 27.45
CA LEU A 200 -17.54 -11.52 27.00
C LEU A 200 -16.78 -12.18 28.15
N THR A 201 -15.90 -11.43 28.80
CA THR A 201 -15.07 -11.91 29.91
C THR A 201 -14.58 -10.75 30.77
N THR A 202 -14.09 -11.09 31.97
CA THR A 202 -13.46 -10.16 32.89
C THR A 202 -12.29 -10.82 33.61
N PHE A 203 -11.21 -10.07 33.79
CA PHE A 203 -10.03 -10.54 34.49
C PHE A 203 -9.34 -9.41 35.27
N ALA A 204 -8.52 -9.79 36.24
CA ALA A 204 -7.81 -8.86 37.12
C ALA A 204 -6.53 -8.34 36.45
N THR A 205 -6.23 -7.07 36.65
CA THR A 205 -5.03 -6.40 36.18
C THR A 205 -4.32 -5.69 37.34
N SER A 206 -3.17 -5.06 37.06
CA SER A 206 -2.48 -4.18 38.01
C SER A 206 -2.77 -2.69 37.75
N TYR A 207 -3.81 -2.40 36.97
CA TYR A 207 -4.21 -1.05 36.58
C TYR A 207 -4.76 -0.26 37.77
N THR A 208 -4.47 1.04 37.80
CA THR A 208 -4.85 1.98 38.86
C THR A 208 -5.05 3.37 38.25
N ALA A 209 -5.55 4.31 39.05
CA ALA A 209 -5.78 5.73 38.72
C ALA A 209 -4.71 6.44 37.86
N THR A 210 -3.43 6.08 37.99
CA THR A 210 -2.32 6.72 37.27
C THR A 210 -1.55 5.75 36.38
N SER A 211 -2.12 4.58 36.12
CA SER A 211 -1.62 3.61 35.15
C SER A 211 -1.95 4.03 33.71
N TRP A 212 -1.37 3.33 32.74
CA TRP A 212 -1.72 3.46 31.34
C TRP A 212 -1.93 2.08 30.73
N VAL A 213 -2.64 2.04 29.61
CA VAL A 213 -2.97 0.82 28.89
C VAL A 213 -2.81 1.08 27.40
N ASP A 214 -2.44 0.04 26.68
CA ASP A 214 -2.51 -0.03 25.23
C ASP A 214 -2.76 -1.48 24.79
N ILE A 215 -2.95 -1.70 23.50
CA ILE A 215 -3.19 -3.02 22.91
C ILE A 215 -2.41 -3.19 21.60
N GLY A 216 -2.05 -4.41 21.26
CA GLY A 216 -1.39 -4.76 19.99
C GLY A 216 -0.66 -6.10 20.08
N ASP A 217 -0.26 -6.64 18.92
CA ASP A 217 0.42 -7.95 18.83
C ASP A 217 1.89 -7.86 19.25
N VAL A 218 2.14 -7.92 20.56
CA VAL A 218 3.51 -7.82 21.11
C VAL A 218 4.28 -9.13 21.03
N ASN A 219 3.64 -10.25 20.72
CA ASN A 219 4.30 -11.55 20.69
C ASN A 219 4.40 -12.19 19.30
N ASP A 220 3.88 -11.53 18.26
CA ASP A 220 3.92 -11.95 16.86
C ASP A 220 3.23 -13.31 16.66
N ALA A 221 2.08 -13.50 17.31
CA ALA A 221 1.24 -14.69 17.14
C ALA A 221 -0.03 -14.44 16.32
N GLY A 222 -0.17 -13.23 15.75
CA GLY A 222 -1.33 -12.81 14.96
C GLY A 222 -2.57 -12.53 15.81
N GLY A 223 -2.38 -12.20 17.09
CA GLY A 223 -3.42 -11.82 18.03
C GLY A 223 -2.95 -10.68 18.90
N GLU A 224 -3.88 -9.84 19.34
CA GLU A 224 -3.48 -8.68 20.13
C GLU A 224 -3.45 -8.97 21.62
N GLU A 225 -2.56 -8.27 22.33
CA GLU A 225 -2.45 -8.38 23.78
C GLU A 225 -2.76 -7.08 24.48
N LEU A 226 -3.44 -7.21 25.62
CA LEU A 226 -3.59 -6.09 26.53
C LEU A 226 -2.26 -5.79 27.24
N VAL A 227 -1.72 -4.60 27.02
CA VAL A 227 -0.49 -4.13 27.67
C VAL A 227 -0.82 -3.12 28.76
N VAL A 228 -0.59 -3.49 30.01
CA VAL A 228 -0.87 -2.65 31.19
C VAL A 228 0.44 -2.15 31.81
N ALA A 229 0.62 -0.83 31.83
CA ALA A 229 1.70 -0.17 32.55
C ALA A 229 1.22 0.35 33.90
N SER A 230 1.71 -0.26 34.98
CA SER A 230 1.20 -0.02 36.33
C SER A 230 2.08 0.93 37.13
N SER A 231 1.55 2.10 37.46
CA SER A 231 2.24 3.08 38.33
C SER A 231 2.37 2.61 39.78
N ALA A 232 1.57 1.63 40.21
CA ALA A 232 1.65 1.05 41.55
C ALA A 232 2.85 0.10 41.70
N THR A 233 3.24 -0.57 40.61
CA THR A 233 4.34 -1.56 40.61
C THR A 233 5.59 -1.08 39.89
N GLY A 234 5.46 -0.13 38.97
CA GLY A 234 6.50 0.29 38.03
C GLY A 234 6.72 -0.68 36.86
N ASN A 235 5.88 -1.70 36.73
CA ASN A 235 6.02 -2.74 35.73
C ASN A 235 5.08 -2.55 34.54
N ILE A 236 5.48 -3.10 33.41
CA ILE A 236 4.63 -3.34 32.24
C ILE A 236 4.29 -4.84 32.22
N VAL A 237 3.04 -5.15 31.88
CA VAL A 237 2.50 -6.51 31.84
C VAL A 237 1.67 -6.69 30.58
N SER A 238 1.98 -7.70 29.76
CA SER A 238 1.12 -8.12 28.64
C SER A 238 0.27 -9.32 29.04
N MET A 239 -0.98 -9.37 28.56
CA MET A 239 -1.95 -10.42 28.89
C MET A 239 -2.78 -10.80 27.66
N ASP A 240 -3.16 -12.07 27.55
CA ASP A 240 -4.12 -12.53 26.55
C ASP A 240 -5.58 -12.20 26.92
N GLY A 241 -6.53 -12.46 26.01
CA GLY A 241 -7.97 -12.24 26.22
C GLY A 241 -8.59 -13.03 27.38
N THR A 242 -7.88 -13.99 27.98
CA THR A 242 -8.31 -14.71 29.18
C THR A 242 -7.73 -14.13 30.48
N GLY A 243 -6.88 -13.12 30.38
CA GLY A 243 -6.15 -12.52 31.49
C GLY A 243 -4.92 -13.30 31.92
N VAL A 244 -4.45 -14.26 31.11
CA VAL A 244 -3.18 -14.94 31.38
C VAL A 244 -2.05 -14.02 31.00
N GLN A 245 -1.16 -13.79 31.97
CA GLN A 245 0.04 -12.99 31.74
C GLN A 245 0.99 -13.69 30.76
N ILE A 246 1.35 -12.99 29.68
CA ILE A 246 2.33 -13.42 28.68
C ILE A 246 3.73 -12.98 29.11
N ALA A 247 3.92 -11.68 29.38
CA ALA A 247 5.20 -11.15 29.84
C ALA A 247 5.03 -10.11 30.96
N THR A 248 6.08 -9.92 31.76
CA THR A 248 6.19 -8.80 32.70
C THR A 248 7.63 -8.37 32.86
N PHE A 249 7.85 -7.06 32.92
CA PHE A 249 9.17 -6.49 33.18
C PHE A 249 9.07 -5.15 33.92
N ALA A 250 10.14 -4.82 34.64
CA ALA A 250 10.27 -3.55 35.34
C ALA A 250 10.76 -2.47 34.38
N ALA A 251 9.86 -1.57 33.98
CA ALA A 251 10.17 -0.45 33.09
C ALA A 251 10.41 0.87 33.85
N GLY A 252 10.04 0.92 35.14
CA GLY A 252 10.12 2.13 35.94
C GLY A 252 8.96 3.11 35.69
N PHE A 253 7.82 2.59 35.20
CA PHE A 253 6.63 3.39 34.88
C PHE A 253 6.14 4.16 36.12
N ALA A 254 5.86 5.45 35.95
CA ALA A 254 5.40 6.33 37.01
C ALA A 254 4.19 7.18 36.58
N ALA A 255 3.53 7.81 37.55
CA ALA A 255 2.40 8.69 37.26
C ALA A 255 2.80 9.85 36.33
N GLY A 256 2.07 10.00 35.24
CA GLY A 256 2.34 10.99 34.19
C GLY A 256 3.12 10.43 33.00
N ASP A 257 3.64 9.20 33.08
CA ASP A 257 4.19 8.48 31.94
C ASP A 257 3.06 7.86 31.09
N LYS A 258 3.39 7.49 29.85
CA LYS A 258 2.49 6.78 28.93
C LYS A 258 3.22 5.64 28.24
N ILE A 259 2.46 4.65 27.78
CA ILE A 259 2.95 3.64 26.86
C ILE A 259 2.26 3.76 25.51
N GLY A 260 2.91 3.26 24.47
CA GLY A 260 2.33 2.97 23.16
C GLY A 260 2.85 1.61 22.67
N VAL A 261 2.05 0.89 21.90
CA VAL A 261 2.38 -0.40 21.28
C VAL A 261 2.32 -0.23 19.75
N GLY A 262 3.33 -0.72 19.05
CA GLY A 262 3.36 -0.72 17.59
C GLY A 262 4.75 -1.03 17.07
N ASP A 263 4.86 -1.43 15.80
CA ASP A 263 6.15 -1.68 15.16
C ASP A 263 6.78 -0.35 14.72
N GLU A 264 7.73 0.14 15.51
CA GLU A 264 8.38 1.43 15.20
C GLU A 264 9.56 1.30 14.24
N ASN A 265 9.97 0.08 13.91
CA ASN A 265 11.16 -0.16 13.11
C ASN A 265 10.94 -1.08 11.91
N VAL A 266 9.69 -1.48 11.68
CA VAL A 266 9.21 -2.16 10.48
C VAL A 266 9.93 -3.49 10.28
N ASN A 267 10.11 -4.22 11.38
CA ASN A 267 10.78 -5.52 11.39
C ASN A 267 9.81 -6.69 11.62
N GLY A 268 8.51 -6.41 11.81
CA GLY A 268 7.45 -7.36 12.10
C GLY A 268 7.00 -7.31 13.57
N PRO A 269 7.88 -7.65 14.55
CA PRO A 269 7.50 -7.62 15.95
C PRO A 269 7.15 -6.21 16.47
N THR A 270 5.96 -6.04 17.05
CA THR A 270 5.63 -4.75 17.68
C THR A 270 6.46 -4.49 18.95
N GLU A 271 6.82 -3.22 19.14
CA GLU A 271 7.49 -2.75 20.34
C GLU A 271 6.55 -2.17 21.37
N ILE A 272 7.00 -2.16 22.62
CA ILE A 272 6.40 -1.38 23.69
C ILE A 272 7.26 -0.15 23.96
N SER A 273 6.72 1.03 23.70
CA SER A 273 7.38 2.30 23.95
C SER A 273 6.86 2.97 25.20
N LEU A 274 7.79 3.40 26.06
CA LEU A 274 7.53 4.11 27.31
C LEU A 274 7.97 5.56 27.18
N ALA A 275 7.02 6.49 27.22
CA ALA A 275 7.27 7.92 27.30
C ALA A 275 7.30 8.37 28.76
N SER A 276 8.47 8.82 29.24
CA SER A 276 8.67 9.19 30.63
C SER A 276 8.59 10.70 30.84
N ALA A 277 7.59 11.17 31.58
CA ALA A 277 7.42 12.60 31.90
C ALA A 277 8.51 13.13 32.83
N ALA A 278 9.12 12.26 33.62
CA ALA A 278 10.22 12.64 34.53
C ALA A 278 11.51 12.96 33.77
N THR A 279 11.75 12.29 32.64
CA THR A 279 13.01 12.38 31.89
C THR A 279 12.88 13.07 30.53
N GLY A 280 11.66 13.15 29.99
CA GLY A 280 11.37 13.58 28.62
C GLY A 280 11.93 12.64 27.56
N GLN A 281 12.27 11.40 27.93
CA GLN A 281 12.75 10.36 27.03
C GLN A 281 11.63 9.40 26.66
N VAL A 282 11.74 8.82 25.48
CA VAL A 282 11.02 7.60 25.12
C VAL A 282 12.01 6.45 25.10
N GLN A 283 11.60 5.31 25.66
CA GLN A 283 12.37 4.07 25.72
C GLN A 283 11.60 2.97 25.03
N ARG A 284 12.26 2.21 24.16
CA ARG A 284 11.64 1.14 23.37
C ARG A 284 12.04 -0.22 23.90
N PHE A 285 11.08 -1.10 24.09
CA PHE A 285 11.30 -2.43 24.62
C PHE A 285 10.69 -3.48 23.70
N THR A 286 11.37 -4.61 23.55
CA THR A 286 10.72 -5.85 23.09
C THR A 286 9.63 -6.24 24.08
N SER A 287 8.69 -7.10 23.70
CA SER A 287 7.65 -7.65 24.59
C SER A 287 8.15 -8.28 25.89
N ASN A 288 9.37 -8.83 25.89
CA ASN A 288 10.01 -9.42 27.08
C ASN A 288 10.79 -8.41 27.94
N GLY A 289 10.75 -7.12 27.61
CA GLY A 289 11.41 -6.05 28.38
C GLY A 289 12.89 -5.80 28.05
N THR A 290 13.41 -6.34 26.95
CA THR A 290 14.75 -5.97 26.47
C THR A 290 14.70 -4.55 25.89
N LEU A 291 15.52 -3.64 26.43
CA LEU A 291 15.63 -2.28 25.92
C LEU A 291 16.31 -2.30 24.55
N LEU A 292 15.60 -1.85 23.52
CA LEU A 292 16.08 -1.71 22.15
C LEU A 292 16.79 -0.37 21.95
N GLY A 293 16.32 0.68 22.62
CA GLY A 293 16.93 2.01 22.54
C GLY A 293 16.16 3.07 23.30
N SER A 294 16.69 4.29 23.29
CA SER A 294 16.02 5.46 23.89
C SER A 294 16.41 6.75 23.17
N TYR A 295 15.50 7.70 23.10
CA TYR A 295 15.76 9.03 22.54
C TYR A 295 14.97 10.12 23.27
N ALA A 296 15.45 11.35 23.12
CA ALA A 296 14.81 12.52 23.71
C ALA A 296 13.62 12.96 22.84
N ALA A 297 12.41 12.84 23.38
CA ALA A 297 11.18 13.33 22.72
C ALA A 297 10.71 14.67 23.31
N GLY A 298 11.23 15.07 24.47
CA GLY A 298 10.73 16.24 25.18
C GLY A 298 9.36 16.02 25.83
N TYR A 299 8.96 14.76 26.00
CA TYR A 299 7.69 14.36 26.59
C TYR A 299 7.50 14.94 28.00
N ALA A 300 6.30 15.45 28.28
CA ALA A 300 5.92 16.00 29.57
C ALA A 300 4.56 15.48 30.03
N ALA A 301 4.33 15.55 31.35
CA ALA A 301 3.04 15.16 31.92
C ALA A 301 1.91 16.02 31.33
N GLY A 302 0.91 15.36 30.76
CA GLY A 302 -0.22 15.99 30.07
C GLY A 302 -0.15 15.90 28.55
N ASP A 303 0.98 15.46 27.98
CA ASP A 303 1.12 15.19 26.55
C ASP A 303 0.41 13.88 26.15
N GLY A 304 -0.18 13.88 24.96
CA GLY A 304 -0.60 12.71 24.19
C GLY A 304 0.61 11.89 23.74
N PHE A 305 0.46 10.57 23.74
CA PHE A 305 1.49 9.67 23.24
C PHE A 305 0.78 8.45 22.71
N LEU A 306 0.95 8.17 21.43
CA LEU A 306 0.51 6.97 20.74
C LEU A 306 1.64 6.52 19.83
N VAL A 307 1.72 5.21 19.67
CA VAL A 307 2.54 4.56 18.67
C VAL A 307 1.52 3.91 17.74
N SER A 308 1.73 4.06 16.44
CA SER A 308 1.07 3.21 15.46
C SER A 308 2.15 2.65 14.59
N ASP A 309 1.88 1.44 14.12
CA ASP A 309 2.55 0.90 12.96
C ASP A 309 2.06 1.66 11.73
N ILE A 310 2.60 2.87 11.52
CA ILE A 310 2.39 3.54 10.23
C ILE A 310 3.37 2.87 9.27
N ASN A 311 3.12 1.62 8.91
CA ASN A 311 3.68 0.94 7.75
C ASN A 311 3.02 1.56 6.52
N LEU A 312 3.33 2.83 6.31
CA LEU A 312 2.80 3.61 5.22
C LEU A 312 3.32 2.99 3.94
N ASP A 313 2.42 2.49 3.11
CA ASP A 313 2.60 2.31 1.68
C ASP A 313 1.56 3.25 1.06
N ALA A 314 1.92 4.54 0.99
CA ALA A 314 0.97 5.58 0.67
C ALA A 314 0.41 5.45 -0.75
N ASP A 315 1.15 4.81 -1.65
CA ASP A 315 0.73 4.62 -3.02
C ASP A 315 0.23 3.22 -3.34
N GLY A 316 0.37 2.24 -2.46
CA GLY A 316 -0.19 0.89 -2.63
C GLY A 316 0.60 0.04 -3.61
N ASP A 317 1.93 0.15 -3.62
CA ASP A 317 2.83 -0.65 -4.46
C ASP A 317 3.55 -1.78 -3.72
N GLY A 318 3.30 -1.93 -2.42
CA GLY A 318 3.88 -2.94 -1.57
C GLY A 318 5.27 -2.62 -1.02
N LEU A 319 5.75 -1.40 -1.24
CA LEU A 319 6.94 -0.86 -0.63
C LEU A 319 6.52 0.10 0.46
N TYR A 320 7.02 -0.12 1.67
CA TYR A 320 6.80 0.86 2.72
C TYR A 320 7.55 2.16 2.39
N ASP A 321 6.90 3.30 2.55
CA ASP A 321 7.43 4.66 2.39
C ASP A 321 8.80 4.83 3.05
N VAL A 322 9.01 4.20 4.22
CA VAL A 322 10.30 4.24 4.92
C VAL A 322 11.39 3.52 4.15
N TRP A 323 11.08 2.39 3.51
CA TRP A 323 12.02 1.69 2.64
C TRP A 323 12.37 2.56 1.43
N GLU A 324 11.40 3.27 0.87
CA GLU A 324 11.61 4.14 -0.28
C GLU A 324 12.37 5.43 0.06
N ILE A 325 12.23 5.96 1.27
CA ILE A 325 12.90 7.18 1.75
C ILE A 325 14.29 6.89 2.35
N GLN A 326 14.45 5.76 3.05
CA GLN A 326 15.64 5.45 3.83
C GLN A 326 16.45 4.24 3.31
N GLY A 327 15.85 3.42 2.46
CA GLY A 327 16.38 2.12 2.05
C GLY A 327 15.89 0.98 2.92
N TYR A 328 15.97 -0.24 2.40
CA TYR A 328 15.57 -1.47 3.07
C TYR A 328 16.77 -2.16 3.71
N ASP A 329 16.66 -2.47 4.99
CA ASP A 329 17.60 -3.28 5.79
C ASP A 329 16.99 -4.67 5.96
N ALA A 330 17.51 -5.66 5.25
CA ALA A 330 16.88 -6.96 5.12
C ALA A 330 17.19 -7.90 6.29
N ASP A 331 18.28 -7.64 7.03
CA ASP A 331 18.72 -8.48 8.15
C ASP A 331 18.63 -7.79 9.53
N GLY A 332 18.26 -6.50 9.55
CA GLY A 332 17.98 -5.72 10.75
C GLY A 332 19.25 -5.36 11.52
N ASP A 333 20.41 -5.32 10.86
CA ASP A 333 21.68 -4.99 11.50
C ASP A 333 21.95 -3.47 11.63
N GLY A 334 21.06 -2.65 11.05
CA GLY A 334 21.14 -1.20 11.01
C GLY A 334 21.90 -0.66 9.80
N VAL A 335 22.23 -1.49 8.82
CA VAL A 335 22.87 -1.13 7.55
C VAL A 335 21.91 -1.42 6.39
N VAL A 336 21.65 -0.41 5.57
CA VAL A 336 20.81 -0.57 4.37
C VAL A 336 21.43 -1.57 3.39
N ASP A 337 20.65 -2.59 3.03
CA ASP A 337 21.00 -3.61 2.03
C ASP A 337 20.53 -3.25 0.62
N VAL A 338 19.36 -2.60 0.50
CA VAL A 338 18.77 -2.17 -0.77
C VAL A 338 18.45 -0.68 -0.70
N ASP A 339 19.22 0.11 -1.45
CA ASP A 339 19.11 1.58 -1.48
C ASP A 339 18.02 2.04 -2.48
N LEU A 340 16.76 1.73 -2.17
CA LEU A 340 15.59 2.16 -2.93
C LEU A 340 15.54 3.68 -3.23
N PRO A 341 15.91 4.60 -2.31
CA PRO A 341 15.92 6.03 -2.60
C PRO A 341 16.83 6.37 -3.80
N THR A 342 17.96 5.69 -3.94
CA THR A 342 18.85 5.91 -5.10
C THR A 342 18.42 5.16 -6.35
N MET A 343 17.58 4.13 -6.21
CA MET A 343 16.97 3.41 -7.33
C MET A 343 15.81 4.20 -7.97
N GLY A 344 15.22 5.12 -7.20
CA GLY A 344 14.21 6.06 -7.68
C GLY A 344 12.82 5.83 -7.11
N ALA A 345 12.72 5.06 -6.01
CA ALA A 345 11.47 4.87 -5.30
C ALA A 345 10.85 6.21 -4.86
N ASP A 346 9.52 6.30 -4.94
CA ASP A 346 8.74 7.49 -4.63
C ASP A 346 7.44 7.12 -3.91
N PRO A 347 7.31 7.40 -2.60
CA PRO A 347 6.10 7.10 -1.81
C PRO A 347 4.80 7.74 -2.32
N ALA A 348 4.89 8.63 -3.30
CA ALA A 348 3.73 9.27 -3.91
C ALA A 348 3.36 8.68 -5.27
N HIS A 349 4.10 7.70 -5.79
CA HIS A 349 3.92 7.15 -7.13
C HIS A 349 4.48 5.73 -7.29
N LYS A 350 3.57 4.76 -7.36
CA LYS A 350 3.86 3.32 -7.41
C LYS A 350 5.10 2.94 -8.20
N ASP A 351 5.94 2.12 -7.61
CA ASP A 351 7.11 1.49 -8.17
C ASP A 351 6.94 -0.02 -8.27
N LEU A 352 7.55 -0.63 -9.29
CA LEU A 352 7.59 -2.09 -9.41
C LEU A 352 8.97 -2.54 -9.86
N TYR A 353 9.61 -3.38 -9.05
CA TYR A 353 11.00 -3.78 -9.27
C TYR A 353 11.10 -5.19 -9.84
N LEU A 354 11.81 -5.32 -10.96
CA LEU A 354 12.10 -6.57 -11.65
C LEU A 354 13.60 -6.72 -11.84
N GLU A 355 14.17 -7.82 -11.34
CA GLU A 355 15.50 -8.28 -11.71
C GLU A 355 15.39 -9.25 -12.88
N PHE A 356 16.04 -8.92 -14.00
CA PHE A 356 15.87 -9.67 -15.24
C PHE A 356 17.21 -10.23 -15.74
N ASP A 357 17.44 -11.49 -15.42
CA ASP A 357 18.57 -12.27 -15.94
C ASP A 357 18.31 -12.74 -17.37
N TRP A 358 19.37 -13.04 -18.11
CA TRP A 358 19.24 -13.53 -19.49
C TRP A 358 20.29 -14.57 -19.87
N MET A 359 19.87 -15.56 -20.66
CA MET A 359 20.79 -16.54 -21.23
C MET A 359 21.67 -15.91 -22.30
N VAL A 360 22.93 -16.33 -22.38
CA VAL A 360 23.84 -15.90 -23.45
C VAL A 360 23.24 -16.23 -24.82
N GLY A 361 22.90 -15.18 -25.58
CA GLY A 361 22.28 -15.27 -26.91
C GLY A 361 20.81 -14.83 -26.92
N ASP A 362 20.18 -14.78 -25.76
CA ASP A 362 18.74 -14.53 -25.56
C ASP A 362 18.53 -13.30 -24.66
N ALA A 363 19.37 -12.29 -24.83
CA ALA A 363 19.22 -11.03 -24.11
C ALA A 363 18.00 -10.26 -24.64
N PRO A 364 17.15 -9.68 -23.77
CA PRO A 364 16.03 -8.88 -24.22
C PRO A 364 16.53 -7.63 -24.95
N ALA A 365 15.80 -7.23 -26.01
CA ALA A 365 16.16 -6.02 -26.75
C ALA A 365 15.69 -4.76 -26.00
N ARG A 366 16.49 -3.69 -26.03
CA ARG A 366 16.14 -2.38 -25.42
C ARG A 366 14.75 -1.91 -25.85
N SER A 367 14.40 -2.00 -27.13
CA SER A 367 13.10 -1.56 -27.62
C SER A 367 11.92 -2.32 -26.98
N GLN A 368 12.12 -3.58 -26.62
CA GLN A 368 11.08 -4.40 -25.97
C GLN A 368 10.94 -4.00 -24.49
N ILE A 369 12.05 -3.87 -23.76
CA ILE A 369 12.02 -3.38 -22.37
C ILE A 369 11.41 -1.98 -22.28
N GLN A 370 11.72 -1.08 -23.21
CA GLN A 370 11.12 0.26 -23.21
C GLN A 370 9.62 0.24 -23.54
N LEU A 371 9.16 -0.65 -24.43
CA LEU A 371 7.74 -0.81 -24.72
C LEU A 371 6.98 -1.35 -23.50
N PHE A 372 7.57 -2.31 -22.79
CA PHE A 372 7.06 -2.87 -21.54
C PHE A 372 6.95 -1.81 -20.43
N LYS A 373 8.03 -1.09 -20.13
CA LYS A 373 8.03 0.03 -19.18
C LYS A 373 6.99 1.11 -19.56
N GLN A 374 6.81 1.40 -20.84
CA GLN A 374 5.83 2.37 -21.30
C GLN A 374 4.37 1.94 -21.06
N ALA A 375 4.07 0.64 -21.01
CA ALA A 375 2.72 0.17 -20.69
C ALA A 375 2.37 0.50 -19.24
N PHE A 376 3.28 0.23 -18.31
CA PHE A 376 3.13 0.51 -16.87
C PHE A 376 3.14 2.01 -16.56
N ALA A 377 4.00 2.79 -17.20
CA ALA A 377 4.02 4.26 -17.06
C ALA A 377 2.72 4.95 -17.56
N LEU A 378 1.80 4.19 -18.16
CA LEU A 378 0.50 4.66 -18.61
C LEU A 378 -0.66 3.92 -17.93
N ALA A 379 -0.39 3.09 -16.92
CA ALA A 379 -1.41 2.46 -16.07
C ALA A 379 -2.40 3.50 -15.52
N PRO A 380 -3.64 3.12 -15.17
CA PRO A 380 -4.55 4.03 -14.47
C PRO A 380 -3.93 4.61 -13.21
N VAL A 381 -4.46 5.75 -12.74
CA VAL A 381 -4.01 6.37 -11.48
C VAL A 381 -4.32 5.50 -10.27
N ASP A 382 -5.37 4.69 -10.38
CA ASP A 382 -5.93 3.77 -9.39
C ASP A 382 -5.59 2.30 -9.70
N ALA A 383 -4.47 2.05 -10.38
CA ALA A 383 -4.00 0.68 -10.58
C ALA A 383 -3.82 -0.03 -9.23
N GLY A 384 -4.26 -1.28 -9.10
CA GLY A 384 -4.30 -1.99 -7.81
C GLY A 384 -5.39 -1.52 -6.85
N GLY A 385 -6.28 -0.61 -7.26
CA GLY A 385 -7.40 -0.12 -6.45
C GLY A 385 -7.09 1.12 -5.61
N ILE A 386 -5.81 1.50 -5.48
CA ILE A 386 -5.36 2.67 -4.71
C ILE A 386 -4.89 3.76 -5.68
N THR A 387 -5.32 5.00 -5.46
CA THR A 387 -4.91 6.15 -6.30
C THR A 387 -3.53 6.65 -5.89
N ASN A 388 -2.62 6.86 -6.85
CA ASN A 388 -1.32 7.48 -6.57
C ASN A 388 -1.48 8.84 -5.85
N PRO A 389 -0.81 9.07 -4.70
CA PRO A 389 -0.90 10.31 -3.93
C PRO A 389 -0.52 11.56 -4.70
N ASP A 390 0.37 11.46 -5.69
CA ASP A 390 0.74 12.57 -6.57
C ASP A 390 -0.38 12.95 -7.59
N GLY A 391 -1.41 12.13 -7.70
CA GLY A 391 -2.53 12.26 -8.62
C GLY A 391 -2.18 12.02 -10.09
N LEU A 392 -0.99 11.49 -10.39
CA LEU A 392 -0.53 11.17 -11.73
C LEU A 392 -0.77 9.69 -12.04
N PRO A 393 -1.25 9.35 -13.26
CA PRO A 393 -1.38 7.96 -13.67
C PRO A 393 -0.01 7.31 -13.88
N GLY A 394 0.06 6.00 -13.64
CA GLY A 394 1.22 5.18 -13.99
C GLY A 394 1.77 4.37 -12.83
N ILE A 395 2.66 3.45 -13.18
CA ILE A 395 3.55 2.71 -12.30
C ILE A 395 4.95 2.84 -12.87
N ASN A 396 5.92 3.22 -12.03
CA ASN A 396 7.34 3.23 -12.33
C ASN A 396 7.88 1.80 -12.34
N LEU A 397 7.84 1.16 -13.52
CA LEU A 397 8.43 -0.16 -13.68
C LEU A 397 9.96 -0.09 -13.85
N TRP A 398 10.69 -0.57 -12.85
CA TRP A 398 12.14 -0.69 -12.86
C TRP A 398 12.57 -2.10 -13.28
N VAL A 399 13.34 -2.19 -14.37
CA VAL A 399 13.79 -3.46 -14.95
C VAL A 399 15.29 -3.53 -14.90
N ASP A 400 15.84 -4.10 -13.83
CA ASP A 400 17.28 -4.27 -13.63
C ASP A 400 17.82 -5.38 -14.54
N THR A 401 18.40 -4.96 -15.66
CA THR A 401 19.16 -5.82 -16.59
C THR A 401 20.67 -5.72 -16.33
N GLY A 402 21.05 -5.18 -15.17
CA GLY A 402 22.42 -4.91 -14.76
C GLY A 402 23.23 -4.19 -15.84
N GLY A 403 24.43 -4.71 -16.12
CA GLY A 403 25.37 -4.10 -17.05
C GLY A 403 25.01 -4.24 -18.55
N LEU A 404 23.82 -4.73 -18.91
CA LEU A 404 23.47 -5.01 -20.30
C LEU A 404 23.35 -3.72 -21.12
N ILE A 405 24.19 -3.60 -22.16
CA ILE A 405 24.21 -2.46 -23.08
C ILE A 405 23.66 -2.87 -24.44
N ASP A 406 22.73 -2.06 -24.96
CA ASP A 406 22.33 -2.15 -26.36
C ASP A 406 23.47 -1.65 -27.25
N SER A 407 24.09 -2.58 -27.98
CA SER A 407 25.21 -2.30 -28.89
C SER A 407 24.91 -1.25 -29.96
N GLY A 408 23.64 -1.05 -30.33
CA GLY A 408 23.24 -0.08 -31.34
C GLY A 408 23.24 1.37 -30.82
N SER A 409 22.78 1.58 -29.59
CA SER A 409 22.66 2.92 -28.99
C SER A 409 23.76 3.26 -27.98
N GLY A 410 24.44 2.26 -27.41
CA GLY A 410 25.38 2.44 -26.30
C GLY A 410 24.71 2.76 -24.96
N LEU A 411 23.38 2.62 -24.87
CA LEU A 411 22.59 2.82 -23.66
C LEU A 411 22.34 1.48 -22.97
N PHE A 412 22.03 1.50 -21.68
CA PHE A 412 21.54 0.31 -20.97
C PHE A 412 20.28 -0.24 -21.63
N VAL A 413 20.04 -1.54 -21.56
CA VAL A 413 18.80 -2.15 -22.09
C VAL A 413 17.61 -1.78 -21.19
N GLY A 414 17.70 -2.08 -19.90
CA GLY A 414 16.83 -1.59 -18.85
C GLY A 414 17.56 -0.63 -17.91
N ASP A 415 17.35 -0.82 -16.62
CA ASP A 415 18.02 -0.17 -15.50
C ASP A 415 19.22 -1.03 -15.04
N ASN A 416 20.04 -0.47 -14.15
CA ASN A 416 21.24 -1.13 -13.62
C ASN A 416 21.38 -0.86 -12.12
N PHE A 417 20.85 -1.79 -11.31
CA PHE A 417 20.95 -1.76 -9.85
C PHE A 417 21.91 -2.82 -9.31
N GLY A 418 22.68 -3.45 -10.20
CA GLY A 418 23.71 -4.44 -9.85
C GLY A 418 23.20 -5.87 -9.69
N GLY A 419 21.91 -6.13 -9.97
CA GLY A 419 21.30 -7.45 -9.98
C GLY A 419 21.49 -8.13 -11.34
N GLY A 420 20.68 -7.77 -12.34
CA GLY A 420 20.53 -8.52 -13.59
C GLY A 420 21.83 -8.99 -14.27
N ASN A 421 21.90 -10.28 -14.59
CA ASN A 421 23.10 -10.97 -15.04
C ASN A 421 22.93 -11.76 -16.34
N SER A 422 24.05 -11.88 -17.07
CA SER A 422 24.15 -12.88 -18.13
C SER A 422 24.45 -14.26 -17.54
N ILE A 423 23.57 -15.22 -17.78
CA ILE A 423 23.70 -16.61 -17.32
C ILE A 423 24.07 -17.55 -18.48
N PRO A 424 24.73 -18.70 -18.22
CA PRO A 424 24.99 -19.70 -19.24
C PRO A 424 23.68 -20.22 -19.88
N SER A 425 23.72 -20.55 -21.17
CA SER A 425 22.59 -21.23 -21.82
C SER A 425 22.36 -22.61 -21.20
N MET A 426 21.13 -22.86 -20.74
CA MET A 426 20.69 -24.08 -20.08
C MET A 426 19.24 -24.41 -20.46
N PRO A 427 18.82 -25.68 -20.46
CA PRO A 427 17.48 -26.07 -20.89
C PRO A 427 16.44 -25.92 -19.76
N ILE A 428 16.17 -24.68 -19.33
CA ILE A 428 15.12 -24.41 -18.34
C ILE A 428 13.77 -24.47 -19.05
N ALA A 429 12.85 -25.31 -18.58
CA ALA A 429 11.58 -25.58 -19.26
C ALA A 429 10.40 -24.77 -18.71
N ASN A 430 10.47 -24.40 -17.43
CA ASN A 430 9.51 -23.60 -16.67
C ASN A 430 10.16 -23.21 -15.33
N LEU A 431 9.35 -22.92 -14.31
CA LEU A 431 9.79 -22.68 -12.94
C LEU A 431 10.16 -24.00 -12.21
N ASP A 432 11.12 -24.73 -12.78
CA ASP A 432 11.61 -26.01 -12.28
C ASP A 432 12.82 -25.86 -11.35
N THR A 433 13.41 -27.00 -10.97
CA THR A 433 14.63 -27.04 -10.16
C THR A 433 15.81 -26.32 -10.81
N ASP A 434 15.90 -26.28 -12.14
CA ASP A 434 16.99 -25.59 -12.84
C ASP A 434 16.77 -24.08 -12.76
N PHE A 435 15.54 -23.58 -12.90
CA PHE A 435 15.19 -22.18 -12.65
C PHE A 435 15.62 -21.71 -11.26
N TYR A 436 15.17 -22.41 -10.20
CA TYR A 436 15.53 -22.02 -8.83
C TYR A 436 17.02 -22.22 -8.52
N THR A 437 17.72 -23.12 -9.22
CA THR A 437 19.18 -23.24 -9.11
C THR A 437 19.86 -21.97 -9.66
N VAL A 438 19.36 -21.41 -10.76
CA VAL A 438 19.86 -20.13 -11.30
C VAL A 438 19.51 -18.98 -10.37
N LYS A 439 18.25 -18.86 -9.92
CA LYS A 439 17.82 -17.81 -8.98
C LYS A 439 18.70 -17.80 -7.73
N ASN A 440 18.88 -18.95 -7.08
CA ASN A 440 19.72 -19.05 -5.87
C ASN A 440 21.19 -18.66 -6.09
N ALA A 441 21.68 -18.71 -7.33
CA ALA A 441 23.06 -18.36 -7.67
C ALA A 441 23.24 -16.89 -8.08
N ASN A 442 22.17 -16.23 -8.55
CA ASN A 442 22.27 -14.90 -9.16
C ASN A 442 21.42 -13.82 -8.45
N PHE A 443 20.36 -14.20 -7.74
CA PHE A 443 19.48 -13.29 -7.02
C PHE A 443 19.95 -13.11 -5.57
N ASN A 444 20.21 -11.85 -5.16
CA ASN A 444 20.56 -11.55 -3.78
C ASN A 444 19.34 -11.71 -2.86
N ALA A 445 19.45 -12.52 -1.80
CA ALA A 445 18.36 -12.77 -0.86
C ALA A 445 17.82 -11.49 -0.18
N ALA A 446 18.64 -10.45 -0.02
CA ALA A 446 18.21 -9.16 0.53
C ALA A 446 17.19 -8.43 -0.36
N ARG A 447 17.05 -8.82 -1.64
CA ARG A 447 16.12 -8.20 -2.60
C ARG A 447 14.74 -8.87 -2.62
N ARG A 448 14.55 -9.97 -1.88
CA ARG A 448 13.37 -10.85 -2.02
C ARG A 448 12.03 -10.19 -1.71
N ALA A 449 12.02 -9.18 -0.85
CA ALA A 449 10.81 -8.45 -0.47
C ALA A 449 10.41 -7.40 -1.50
N ILE A 450 11.34 -6.99 -2.37
CA ILE A 450 11.18 -5.84 -3.26
C ILE A 450 11.13 -6.28 -4.73
N PHE A 451 12.03 -7.20 -5.12
CA PHE A 451 12.22 -7.56 -6.52
C PHE A 451 11.49 -8.85 -6.88
N ARG A 452 10.75 -8.76 -7.99
CA ARG A 452 10.40 -9.93 -8.81
C ARG A 452 11.64 -10.40 -9.57
N TYR A 453 11.72 -11.69 -9.85
CA TYR A 453 12.86 -12.28 -10.55
C TYR A 453 12.42 -12.97 -11.84
N ALA A 454 13.13 -12.66 -12.93
CA ALA A 454 12.84 -13.24 -14.23
C ALA A 454 14.08 -13.71 -14.98
N ILE A 455 13.86 -14.68 -15.86
CA ILE A 455 14.88 -15.15 -16.81
C ILE A 455 14.36 -15.04 -18.25
N SER A 456 15.14 -14.38 -19.10
CA SER A 456 15.00 -14.43 -20.55
C SER A 456 15.79 -15.63 -21.08
N ALA A 457 15.08 -16.66 -21.55
CA ALA A 457 15.65 -17.99 -21.74
C ALA A 457 15.59 -18.51 -23.18
N THR A 458 16.55 -19.34 -23.57
CA THR A 458 16.52 -20.01 -24.88
C THR A 458 15.25 -20.87 -25.02
N PRO A 459 14.45 -20.73 -26.09
CA PRO A 459 13.29 -21.59 -26.33
C PRO A 459 13.73 -23.05 -26.56
N GLY A 460 13.67 -23.87 -25.51
CA GLY A 460 14.02 -25.30 -25.52
C GLY A 460 13.01 -26.21 -26.23
N GLY A 461 12.29 -25.69 -27.22
CA GLY A 461 11.07 -26.29 -27.79
C GLY A 461 9.78 -25.80 -27.11
N PHE A 462 9.90 -24.87 -26.16
CA PHE A 462 8.81 -24.13 -25.53
C PHE A 462 8.66 -22.76 -26.20
N GLY A 463 7.45 -22.19 -26.18
CA GLY A 463 7.17 -20.82 -26.62
C GLY A 463 6.25 -20.13 -25.61
N GLY A 464 6.26 -18.79 -25.57
CA GLY A 464 5.61 -18.04 -24.50
C GLY A 464 6.50 -17.92 -23.27
N GLY A 465 5.95 -18.18 -22.09
CA GLY A 465 6.67 -18.22 -20.83
C GLY A 465 5.90 -18.99 -19.75
N TRP A 466 6.35 -18.84 -18.51
CA TRP A 466 5.69 -19.34 -17.30
C TRP A 466 5.90 -18.35 -16.14
N GLY A 467 4.82 -17.87 -15.54
CA GLY A 467 4.83 -17.07 -14.32
C GLY A 467 4.11 -17.75 -13.15
N GLU A 468 4.56 -17.47 -11.93
CA GLU A 468 3.82 -17.81 -10.72
C GLU A 468 2.57 -16.94 -10.61
N ILE A 469 1.42 -17.53 -10.30
CA ILE A 469 0.19 -16.76 -10.08
C ILE A 469 0.22 -16.20 -8.66
N GLY A 470 0.30 -14.87 -8.52
CA GLY A 470 0.46 -14.17 -7.25
C GLY A 470 1.80 -14.46 -6.56
N GLY A 471 2.78 -14.97 -7.30
CA GLY A 471 4.16 -15.15 -6.83
C GLY A 471 5.09 -14.11 -7.45
N ASN A 472 6.41 -14.29 -7.30
CA ASN A 472 7.40 -13.27 -7.69
C ASN A 472 8.36 -13.71 -8.79
N ASP A 473 8.12 -14.90 -9.37
CA ASP A 473 9.01 -15.52 -10.34
C ASP A 473 8.35 -15.75 -11.70
N PHE A 474 9.08 -15.45 -12.78
CA PHE A 474 8.68 -15.86 -14.12
C PHE A 474 9.85 -16.15 -15.07
N ILE A 475 9.57 -16.83 -16.17
CA ILE A 475 10.52 -17.11 -17.25
C ILE A 475 9.85 -16.90 -18.60
N GLU A 476 10.57 -16.36 -19.58
CA GLU A 476 10.05 -16.11 -20.92
C GLU A 476 11.02 -16.58 -22.03
N TYR A 477 10.47 -16.99 -23.17
CA TYR A 477 11.22 -17.59 -24.29
C TYR A 477 11.13 -16.84 -25.63
N ASN A 478 10.37 -15.75 -25.70
CA ASN A 478 10.07 -15.06 -26.97
C ASN A 478 10.84 -13.74 -27.13
N HIS A 479 11.31 -13.16 -26.03
CA HIS A 479 12.08 -11.92 -25.93
C HIS A 479 11.32 -10.68 -26.42
N ASP A 480 9.98 -10.73 -26.37
CA ASP A 480 9.09 -9.65 -26.76
C ASP A 480 8.32 -9.09 -25.56
N ALA A 481 7.99 -7.81 -25.63
CA ALA A 481 7.36 -7.09 -24.53
C ALA A 481 5.98 -7.62 -24.14
N GLY A 482 5.23 -8.20 -25.10
CA GLY A 482 3.92 -8.76 -24.85
C GLY A 482 3.99 -10.05 -24.04
N THR A 483 4.92 -10.94 -24.38
CA THR A 483 5.21 -12.13 -23.56
C THR A 483 5.75 -11.75 -22.19
N ILE A 484 6.71 -10.83 -22.09
CA ILE A 484 7.24 -10.39 -20.80
C ILE A 484 6.12 -9.82 -19.91
N MET A 485 5.27 -8.97 -20.47
CA MET A 485 4.12 -8.41 -19.74
C MET A 485 3.11 -9.48 -19.34
N HIS A 486 2.82 -10.45 -20.21
CA HIS A 486 1.94 -11.57 -19.89
C HIS A 486 2.42 -12.37 -18.67
N GLU A 487 3.70 -12.74 -18.66
CA GLU A 487 4.26 -13.53 -17.55
C GLU A 487 4.36 -12.72 -16.26
N LEU A 488 4.70 -11.42 -16.34
CA LEU A 488 4.59 -10.52 -15.19
C LEU A 488 3.14 -10.43 -14.69
N GLY A 489 2.15 -10.43 -15.58
CA GLY A 489 0.74 -10.38 -15.19
C GLY A 489 0.32 -11.53 -14.29
N HIS A 490 0.87 -12.73 -14.49
CA HIS A 490 0.68 -13.84 -13.55
C HIS A 490 1.21 -13.49 -12.15
N THR A 491 2.39 -12.89 -12.05
CA THR A 491 2.96 -12.43 -10.76
C THR A 491 2.16 -11.31 -10.09
N LEU A 492 1.24 -10.69 -10.83
CA LEU A 492 0.28 -9.69 -10.35
C LEU A 492 -1.13 -10.30 -10.16
N ASN A 493 -1.19 -11.62 -10.01
CA ASN A 493 -2.40 -12.43 -9.80
C ASN A 493 -3.41 -12.47 -10.97
N LEU A 494 -3.02 -12.03 -12.17
CA LEU A 494 -3.87 -12.13 -13.34
C LEU A 494 -3.83 -13.54 -13.95
N ARG A 495 -4.98 -13.97 -14.47
CA ARG A 495 -5.15 -15.21 -15.24
C ARG A 495 -5.50 -14.89 -16.68
N HIS A 496 -5.53 -15.91 -17.54
CA HIS A 496 -5.74 -15.71 -18.98
C HIS A 496 -7.11 -15.10 -19.34
N GLY A 497 -8.08 -15.14 -18.43
CA GLY A 497 -9.39 -14.51 -18.52
C GLY A 497 -9.60 -13.34 -17.56
N GLY A 498 -8.54 -12.83 -16.94
CA GLY A 498 -8.58 -11.84 -15.86
C GLY A 498 -8.55 -12.54 -14.51
N ASP A 499 -9.72 -12.90 -14.00
CA ASP A 499 -9.94 -13.60 -12.73
C ASP A 499 -10.06 -15.13 -12.89
N GLU A 500 -10.07 -15.63 -14.12
CA GLU A 500 -10.29 -17.04 -14.42
C GLU A 500 -9.37 -17.57 -15.54
N ASN A 501 -9.34 -18.89 -15.71
CA ASN A 501 -8.49 -19.54 -16.72
C ASN A 501 -9.15 -19.60 -18.12
N ASN A 502 -10.41 -19.17 -18.26
CA ASN A 502 -11.10 -19.16 -19.56
C ASN A 502 -10.44 -18.11 -20.45
N ASN A 503 -9.79 -18.59 -21.51
CA ASN A 503 -8.98 -17.78 -22.42
C ASN A 503 -9.77 -17.43 -23.68
N CYS A 504 -9.23 -16.56 -24.54
CA CYS A 504 -9.84 -16.19 -25.83
C CYS A 504 -11.23 -15.54 -25.73
N LYS A 505 -11.63 -15.05 -24.55
CA LYS A 505 -12.86 -14.29 -24.36
C LYS A 505 -12.82 -12.98 -25.17
N PRO A 506 -13.76 -12.72 -26.09
CA PRO A 506 -13.73 -11.51 -26.91
C PRO A 506 -13.93 -10.22 -26.11
N ASN A 507 -14.67 -10.31 -25.00
CA ASN A 507 -14.93 -9.21 -24.06
C ASN A 507 -13.85 -9.08 -22.97
N TYR A 508 -12.68 -9.67 -23.16
CA TYR A 508 -11.50 -9.49 -22.32
C TYR A 508 -10.30 -9.12 -23.19
N VAL A 509 -10.13 -7.81 -23.43
CA VAL A 509 -9.11 -7.25 -24.32
C VAL A 509 -7.87 -6.89 -23.49
N SER A 510 -7.01 -7.88 -23.26
CA SER A 510 -5.81 -7.78 -22.42
C SER A 510 -4.72 -8.68 -22.99
N VAL A 511 -3.44 -8.31 -22.79
CA VAL A 511 -2.31 -9.19 -23.16
C VAL A 511 -2.31 -10.53 -22.41
N MET A 512 -3.04 -10.64 -21.29
CA MET A 512 -3.26 -11.91 -20.60
C MET A 512 -4.09 -12.91 -21.41
N ASN A 513 -4.90 -12.43 -22.36
CA ASN A 513 -5.62 -13.28 -23.28
C ASN A 513 -4.73 -13.61 -24.49
N TYR A 514 -4.63 -14.90 -24.83
CA TYR A 514 -3.72 -15.40 -25.87
C TYR A 514 -3.98 -14.81 -27.26
N GLU A 515 -5.18 -14.29 -27.51
CA GLU A 515 -5.47 -13.57 -28.75
C GLU A 515 -4.72 -12.24 -28.88
N TYR A 516 -4.27 -11.68 -27.76
CA TYR A 516 -3.62 -10.38 -27.68
C TYR A 516 -2.23 -10.44 -27.05
N GLN A 517 -1.67 -11.63 -26.74
CA GLN A 517 -0.32 -11.77 -26.17
C GLN A 517 0.74 -11.01 -26.99
N PHE A 518 0.65 -11.05 -28.33
CA PHE A 518 1.56 -10.32 -29.23
C PHE A 518 1.08 -8.90 -29.55
N GLY A 519 0.11 -8.42 -28.79
CA GLY A 519 -0.42 -7.07 -28.78
C GLY A 519 -1.85 -6.94 -29.31
N ILE A 520 -2.54 -5.93 -28.78
CA ILE A 520 -3.91 -5.54 -29.08
C ILE A 520 -3.93 -4.69 -30.35
N ARG A 521 -4.66 -5.15 -31.35
CA ARG A 521 -4.75 -4.48 -32.65
C ARG A 521 -5.62 -3.22 -32.57
N GLN A 522 -5.13 -2.12 -33.12
CA GLN A 522 -5.86 -0.87 -33.25
C GLN A 522 -6.47 -0.69 -34.64
N ASN A 523 -7.44 0.23 -34.71
CA ASN A 523 -8.21 0.55 -35.91
C ASN A 523 -7.38 1.20 -37.03
N ASP A 524 -6.29 1.87 -36.68
CA ASP A 524 -5.33 2.44 -37.62
C ASP A 524 -4.30 1.41 -38.15
N GLY A 525 -4.40 0.16 -37.68
CA GLY A 525 -3.51 -0.94 -38.06
C GLY A 525 -2.26 -1.07 -37.20
N THR A 526 -2.08 -0.21 -36.19
CA THR A 526 -1.03 -0.35 -35.18
C THR A 526 -1.42 -1.38 -34.12
N THR A 527 -0.49 -1.66 -33.22
CA THR A 527 -0.65 -2.61 -32.13
C THR A 527 -0.06 -2.02 -30.85
N ILE A 528 -0.73 -2.23 -29.72
CA ILE A 528 -0.26 -1.85 -28.39
C ILE A 528 -0.16 -3.09 -27.49
N ILE A 529 0.59 -3.00 -26.40
CA ILE A 529 0.49 -3.92 -25.28
C ILE A 529 -0.13 -3.16 -24.11
N ASP A 530 -1.06 -3.80 -23.41
CA ASP A 530 -1.78 -3.24 -22.26
C ASP A 530 -2.57 -4.36 -21.56
N TYR A 531 -2.88 -4.16 -20.29
CA TYR A 531 -3.93 -4.94 -19.64
C TYR A 531 -5.31 -4.30 -19.87
N SER A 532 -6.38 -5.01 -19.50
CA SER A 532 -7.74 -4.48 -19.56
C SER A 532 -7.98 -3.44 -18.46
N PRO A 533 -8.67 -2.32 -18.72
CA PRO A 533 -9.08 -1.83 -20.03
C PRO A 533 -7.89 -1.24 -20.80
N PRO A 534 -7.74 -1.55 -22.09
CA PRO A 534 -6.64 -1.01 -22.88
C PRO A 534 -6.76 0.50 -23.09
N ARG A 535 -5.61 1.15 -23.25
CA ARG A 535 -5.52 2.58 -23.53
C ARG A 535 -6.17 2.97 -24.86
N THR A 536 -6.74 4.18 -24.87
CA THR A 536 -7.34 4.84 -26.02
C THR A 536 -6.70 6.23 -26.22
N ALA A 537 -7.05 6.92 -27.29
CA ALA A 537 -6.59 8.30 -27.50
C ALA A 537 -7.17 9.30 -26.47
N ALA A 538 -8.27 8.94 -25.81
CA ALA A 538 -8.99 9.80 -24.85
C ALA A 538 -8.72 9.42 -23.38
N GLY A 539 -7.88 8.41 -23.13
CA GLY A 539 -7.66 7.83 -21.80
C GLY A 539 -7.60 6.32 -21.90
N ARG A 540 -8.58 5.63 -21.31
CA ARG A 540 -8.75 4.17 -21.35
C ARG A 540 -10.17 3.80 -21.74
N GLY A 541 -10.36 2.55 -22.18
CA GLY A 541 -11.68 1.99 -22.41
C GLY A 541 -12.44 1.75 -21.10
N THR A 542 -13.62 1.16 -21.22
CA THR A 542 -14.43 0.70 -20.08
C THR A 542 -14.14 -0.77 -19.80
N ALA A 543 -13.99 -1.11 -18.53
CA ALA A 543 -13.98 -2.49 -18.07
C ALA A 543 -14.78 -2.62 -16.75
N PRO A 544 -15.30 -3.83 -16.42
CA PRO A 544 -15.38 -4.99 -17.31
C PRO A 544 -16.35 -4.75 -18.47
N LEU A 545 -16.05 -5.30 -19.65
CA LEU A 545 -16.95 -5.25 -20.79
C LEU A 545 -18.19 -6.14 -20.56
N PRO A 546 -19.33 -5.86 -21.23
CA PRO A 546 -20.57 -6.62 -21.02
C PRO A 546 -20.39 -8.14 -21.18
N THR A 547 -21.10 -8.90 -20.35
CA THR A 547 -21.12 -10.37 -20.42
C THR A 547 -21.68 -10.86 -21.76
N LEU A 548 -20.99 -11.81 -22.37
CA LEU A 548 -21.43 -12.50 -23.59
C LEU A 548 -21.93 -13.89 -23.23
N VAL A 549 -23.10 -14.28 -23.74
CA VAL A 549 -23.65 -15.63 -23.54
C VAL A 549 -23.76 -16.27 -24.91
N GLU A 550 -22.94 -17.30 -25.16
CA GLU A 550 -22.71 -17.84 -26.50
C GLU A 550 -23.94 -18.43 -27.19
N ASN A 551 -25.00 -18.80 -26.44
CA ASN A 551 -26.28 -19.25 -26.99
C ASN A 551 -27.38 -18.19 -26.96
N ASN A 552 -27.03 -16.93 -26.68
CA ASN A 552 -27.95 -15.81 -26.59
C ASN A 552 -27.25 -14.47 -26.92
N LEU A 553 -26.45 -14.42 -27.98
CA LEU A 553 -25.72 -13.23 -28.40
C LEU A 553 -26.63 -12.18 -29.04
N ASP A 554 -26.28 -10.89 -28.90
CA ASP A 554 -26.95 -9.73 -29.48
C ASP A 554 -25.93 -8.94 -30.31
N GLU A 555 -26.13 -8.87 -31.63
CA GLU A 555 -25.23 -8.16 -32.55
C GLU A 555 -25.44 -6.65 -32.52
N THR A 556 -26.58 -6.18 -32.03
CA THR A 556 -26.90 -4.75 -31.94
C THR A 556 -26.20 -4.08 -30.75
N GLN A 557 -25.69 -4.88 -29.82
CA GLN A 557 -24.98 -4.41 -28.64
C GLN A 557 -23.60 -3.83 -29.02
N ILE A 558 -23.33 -2.61 -28.56
CA ILE A 558 -22.00 -2.01 -28.59
C ILE A 558 -21.34 -2.33 -27.25
N LEU A 559 -20.15 -2.95 -27.28
CA LEU A 559 -19.48 -3.39 -26.05
C LEU A 559 -18.81 -2.22 -25.31
N ASP A 560 -18.16 -1.31 -26.03
CA ASP A 560 -17.59 -0.11 -25.45
C ASP A 560 -17.68 1.08 -26.43
N PRO A 561 -18.68 1.97 -26.28
CA PRO A 561 -18.82 3.14 -27.12
C PRO A 561 -17.73 4.20 -26.92
N THR A 562 -16.90 4.07 -25.88
CA THR A 562 -15.79 4.99 -25.59
C THR A 562 -14.47 4.55 -26.22
N ASP A 563 -14.33 3.26 -26.57
CA ASP A 563 -13.13 2.72 -27.21
C ASP A 563 -13.23 2.71 -28.74
N GLY A 564 -12.99 3.90 -29.32
CA GLY A 564 -12.89 4.07 -30.77
C GLY A 564 -11.60 3.54 -31.40
N ASN A 565 -10.68 2.95 -30.62
CA ASN A 565 -9.31 2.68 -31.04
C ASN A 565 -9.00 1.19 -31.15
N ASN A 566 -9.33 0.40 -30.14
CA ASN A 566 -8.92 -1.00 -30.07
C ASN A 566 -9.90 -1.92 -30.79
N ARG A 567 -9.47 -3.14 -31.04
CA ARG A 567 -10.27 -4.19 -31.70
C ARG A 567 -10.23 -5.46 -30.88
N LEU A 568 -11.39 -6.08 -30.73
CA LEU A 568 -11.48 -7.43 -30.18
C LEU A 568 -11.31 -8.47 -31.28
N SER A 569 -10.93 -9.68 -30.87
CA SER A 569 -10.84 -10.90 -31.68
C SER A 569 -11.92 -11.90 -31.23
N TYR A 570 -12.54 -12.59 -32.18
CA TYR A 570 -13.51 -13.67 -31.93
C TYR A 570 -13.54 -14.65 -33.10
N ILE A 571 -14.14 -15.82 -32.89
CA ILE A 571 -14.45 -16.77 -33.95
C ILE A 571 -15.92 -16.62 -34.38
N ASP A 572 -16.17 -16.46 -35.68
CA ASP A 572 -17.53 -16.41 -36.24
C ASP A 572 -18.18 -17.80 -36.34
N ALA A 573 -19.48 -17.86 -36.67
CA ALA A 573 -20.21 -19.13 -36.80
C ALA A 573 -19.65 -20.06 -37.91
N SER A 574 -18.81 -19.53 -38.80
CA SER A 574 -18.12 -20.29 -39.85
C SER A 574 -16.73 -20.78 -39.42
N GLY A 575 -16.30 -20.51 -38.19
CA GLY A 575 -14.98 -20.90 -37.66
C GLY A 575 -13.85 -19.97 -38.07
N ASN A 576 -14.16 -18.79 -38.63
CA ASN A 576 -13.14 -17.83 -39.04
C ASN A 576 -12.82 -16.86 -37.92
N ARG A 577 -11.54 -16.55 -37.76
CA ARG A 577 -11.07 -15.47 -36.91
C ARG A 577 -11.48 -14.11 -37.49
N ARG A 578 -12.21 -13.35 -36.70
CA ARG A 578 -12.67 -12.00 -37.00
C ARG A 578 -12.12 -11.00 -36.01
N PHE A 579 -12.09 -9.75 -36.44
CA PHE A 579 -11.70 -8.63 -35.61
C PHE A 579 -12.76 -7.53 -35.74
N ALA A 580 -13.34 -7.09 -34.63
CA ALA A 580 -14.38 -6.06 -34.61
C ALA A 580 -13.93 -4.85 -33.80
N ARG A 581 -14.55 -3.70 -34.05
CA ARG A 581 -14.34 -2.50 -33.25
C ARG A 581 -15.20 -2.60 -31.99
N LEU A 582 -14.68 -2.16 -30.84
CA LEU A 582 -15.47 -2.18 -29.61
C LEU A 582 -16.61 -1.13 -29.61
N ASP A 583 -16.43 -0.03 -30.34
CA ASP A 583 -17.37 1.09 -30.44
C ASP A 583 -18.48 0.92 -31.49
N GLN A 584 -18.66 -0.28 -32.05
CA GLN A 584 -19.69 -0.58 -33.06
C GLN A 584 -20.41 -1.90 -32.77
N PRO A 585 -21.63 -2.10 -33.34
CA PRO A 585 -22.27 -3.41 -33.42
C PRO A 585 -21.36 -4.46 -34.06
N ILE A 586 -21.50 -5.72 -33.66
CA ILE A 586 -20.58 -6.82 -34.04
C ILE A 586 -21.37 -7.93 -34.72
N ASP A 587 -20.94 -8.31 -35.92
CA ASP A 587 -21.47 -9.42 -36.71
C ASP A 587 -20.93 -10.75 -36.16
N TRP A 588 -21.53 -11.26 -35.08
CA TRP A 588 -21.08 -12.47 -34.39
C TRP A 588 -21.19 -13.70 -35.29
N ASN A 589 -22.23 -13.78 -36.13
CA ASN A 589 -22.49 -14.93 -36.97
C ASN A 589 -21.73 -14.91 -38.32
N GLY A 590 -21.24 -13.75 -38.75
CA GLY A 590 -20.46 -13.53 -39.96
C GLY A 590 -21.27 -13.47 -41.26
N ASP A 591 -22.58 -13.19 -41.21
CA ASP A 591 -23.47 -13.17 -42.37
C ASP A 591 -23.50 -11.83 -43.13
N GLY A 592 -22.84 -10.82 -42.58
CA GLY A 592 -22.66 -9.52 -43.19
C GLY A 592 -23.62 -8.44 -42.71
N ASP A 593 -24.42 -8.69 -41.67
CA ASP A 593 -25.15 -7.65 -40.94
C ASP A 593 -24.96 -7.73 -39.41
N THR A 594 -25.67 -6.89 -38.65
CA THR A 594 -25.49 -6.77 -37.18
C THR A 594 -26.84 -6.57 -36.48
N ASN A 595 -27.91 -7.16 -37.01
CA ASN A 595 -29.28 -6.94 -36.54
C ASN A 595 -29.87 -8.15 -35.81
N ASP A 596 -29.10 -9.22 -35.65
CA ASP A 596 -29.58 -10.46 -35.07
C ASP A 596 -29.42 -10.52 -33.54
N VAL A 597 -30.34 -11.25 -32.92
CA VAL A 597 -30.39 -11.48 -31.45
C VAL A 597 -30.71 -12.93 -31.15
N GLY A 598 -30.24 -13.44 -30.01
CA GLY A 598 -30.44 -14.83 -29.61
C GLY A 598 -29.60 -15.82 -30.42
N ILE A 599 -28.45 -15.38 -30.93
CA ILE A 599 -27.58 -16.19 -31.79
C ILE A 599 -26.78 -17.17 -30.95
N THR A 600 -26.53 -18.35 -31.50
CA THR A 600 -25.61 -19.34 -30.94
C THR A 600 -24.31 -19.41 -31.72
N VAL A 601 -23.20 -18.96 -31.13
CA VAL A 601 -21.84 -19.00 -31.70
C VAL A 601 -20.84 -19.29 -30.59
N ASN A 602 -19.90 -20.22 -30.82
CA ASN A 602 -18.72 -20.34 -29.96
C ASN A 602 -17.71 -19.26 -30.34
N LEU A 603 -17.52 -18.28 -29.47
CA LEU A 603 -16.71 -17.11 -29.75
C LEU A 603 -15.25 -17.29 -29.30
N ASP A 604 -15.02 -18.11 -28.28
CA ASP A 604 -13.74 -18.24 -27.55
C ASP A 604 -12.93 -19.49 -27.95
N THR A 605 -13.30 -20.16 -29.04
CA THR A 605 -12.58 -21.33 -29.55
C THR A 605 -11.40 -20.99 -30.46
N SER A 606 -10.67 -22.02 -30.88
CA SER A 606 -9.62 -21.90 -31.88
C SER A 606 -10.19 -21.66 -33.28
N ASP A 607 -9.41 -21.00 -34.13
CA ASP A 607 -9.74 -20.86 -35.55
C ASP A 607 -9.73 -22.20 -36.31
N GLU A 608 -10.08 -22.18 -37.59
CA GLU A 608 -10.07 -23.36 -38.47
C GLU A 608 -8.71 -24.11 -38.55
N ASN A 609 -7.60 -23.46 -38.15
CA ASN A 609 -6.27 -24.05 -38.10
C ASN A 609 -5.89 -24.55 -36.70
N GLY A 610 -6.82 -24.49 -35.74
CA GLY A 610 -6.62 -24.92 -34.36
C GLY A 610 -5.76 -23.95 -33.55
N ARG A 611 -5.80 -22.64 -33.83
CA ARG A 611 -4.99 -21.62 -33.12
C ARG A 611 -5.82 -20.54 -32.43
N PRO A 612 -5.44 -20.08 -31.23
CA PRO A 612 -4.50 -20.73 -30.30
C PRO A 612 -5.05 -22.07 -29.83
N SER A 613 -4.23 -23.12 -29.78
CA SER A 613 -4.69 -24.48 -29.41
C SER A 613 -5.21 -24.56 -27.98
N ALA A 614 -4.75 -23.68 -27.09
CA ALA A 614 -5.21 -23.59 -25.72
C ALA A 614 -6.69 -23.17 -25.62
N CYS A 615 -7.24 -22.55 -26.67
CA CYS A 615 -8.62 -22.09 -26.70
C CYS A 615 -9.57 -23.13 -27.32
N THR A 616 -9.06 -24.24 -27.87
CA THR A 616 -9.91 -25.25 -28.53
C THR A 616 -10.95 -25.80 -27.56
N ASN A 617 -12.20 -25.46 -27.81
CA ASN A 617 -13.34 -25.99 -27.08
C ASN A 617 -14.55 -26.13 -28.04
N GLY A 618 -15.57 -26.86 -27.59
CA GLY A 618 -16.83 -27.06 -28.35
C GLY A 618 -18.06 -26.62 -27.59
N VAL A 619 -17.90 -25.80 -26.55
CA VAL A 619 -18.99 -25.23 -25.77
C VAL A 619 -19.64 -24.15 -26.62
N THR A 620 -20.97 -24.03 -26.61
CA THR A 620 -21.67 -22.99 -27.38
C THR A 620 -22.68 -22.26 -26.52
N ASN A 621 -22.52 -22.36 -25.20
CA ASN A 621 -23.39 -21.79 -24.18
C ASN A 621 -22.56 -21.25 -23.01
N ALA A 622 -21.27 -20.95 -23.23
CA ALA A 622 -20.43 -20.36 -22.21
C ALA A 622 -20.97 -18.96 -21.87
N THR A 623 -20.79 -18.58 -20.61
CA THR A 623 -21.01 -17.22 -20.13
C THR A 623 -19.63 -16.60 -19.98
N LEU A 624 -19.29 -15.68 -20.86
CA LEU A 624 -17.98 -15.02 -20.92
C LEU A 624 -18.09 -13.68 -20.20
N THR A 625 -17.42 -13.53 -19.07
CA THR A 625 -17.34 -12.28 -18.31
C THR A 625 -16.13 -11.47 -18.75
N GLY A 626 -16.29 -10.16 -18.91
CA GLY A 626 -15.15 -9.25 -19.03
C GLY A 626 -14.46 -9.07 -17.67
N HIS A 627 -13.29 -8.46 -17.68
CA HIS A 627 -12.51 -8.20 -16.47
C HIS A 627 -11.78 -6.86 -16.60
N ASP A 628 -11.59 -6.18 -15.48
CA ASP A 628 -10.72 -5.01 -15.36
C ASP A 628 -9.47 -5.47 -14.62
N ASP A 629 -8.36 -5.59 -15.35
CA ASP A 629 -7.13 -6.08 -14.77
C ASP A 629 -6.47 -5.01 -13.91
N TRP A 630 -6.41 -3.77 -14.42
CA TRP A 630 -5.65 -2.72 -13.76
C TRP A 630 -6.20 -2.37 -12.38
N SER A 631 -7.52 -2.45 -12.16
CA SER A 631 -8.08 -2.17 -10.83
C SER A 631 -7.87 -3.28 -9.80
N VAL A 632 -7.38 -4.46 -10.20
CA VAL A 632 -7.25 -5.63 -9.31
C VAL A 632 -5.89 -6.31 -9.37
N ILE A 633 -4.92 -5.75 -10.11
CA ILE A 633 -3.55 -6.26 -10.05
C ILE A 633 -3.05 -6.19 -8.61
N ASP A 634 -2.39 -7.26 -8.20
CA ASP A 634 -1.80 -7.38 -6.87
C ASP A 634 -0.34 -6.92 -6.95
N ILE A 635 -0.06 -5.74 -6.41
CA ILE A 635 1.27 -5.15 -6.28
C ILE A 635 1.59 -5.26 -4.77
N PRO A 636 2.25 -6.35 -4.35
CA PRO A 636 2.33 -6.81 -2.97
C PRO A 636 3.41 -6.13 -2.17
#